data_AF-A0A7W5H5G7-F1
#
_entry.id   AF-A0A7W5H5G7-F1
#
_cell.length_a   1.000
_cell.length_b   1.000
_cell.length_c   1.000
_cell.angle_alpha   90.00
_cell.angle_beta   90.00
_cell.angle_gamma   90.00
#
_symmetry.space_group_name_H-M   'P 1'
#
loop_
_entity.id
_entity.type
_entity.pdbx_description
1 polymer ?
#
loop_
_entity_poly.entity_id
_entity_poly.type
_entity_poly.pdbx_seq_one_letter_code
_entity_poly.pdbx_strand_id
1 'polypeptide(L)'
;MSVQNQIKQFVVVFIAAAVVGSVCAAAPPPKRLDKIPDLTQGDDTDHSHDWTLGATGARGWVYAWKHTADARQILVTKVAKGSPADGVLEVDDVILGIDGKPFDDDARIRFAHALTRAEREESGGVLRLIRWRDGQSKNVEIRIPVMGTYSDTAPYDCEKSAKILERGCEVIAKKGFGSVTIPNSINALTLLAVDQPKYQPLLAGYAKKVSRYWVDDFATWHYGYGIMYLAEYVMATGDDSVMPGLKRLALEAAHGQSKVGSWGHRFALPDGRVGGYGCMNSPGIALTISMVLAREAGVNHPDLDLAITRSARFLRWYVDKGAIPYGDHEPWPGHEDNGKCSMVTVLFDLLGDQEAASFFAKMSTAAYDERERGHTGNFFNILWAMPGVSRCGPLASAAYWREQAWFYDLGRQWDGSYPYQGSPYGEEEHGKYSDFDSTGAYLLAYALPLKSLYITGKKDNSFPALKQSEVDEVIAAGRGFFSTKEKDRFRYENRSEEELLEGLSSWSPSVRKRSSLELGKRKGDFQPAVLKLIASDDRYSRYGATEALGQIEPSADPTASVSALTKALESDDLCLRIIAGQALASIGRPAMSAVPLMLQRLAMTDVESDPRGMEQRFLCFSLFDRRGGLIGGSLEGVDRELLLRAVRIGLQNEDGRARGSIGTVYQYLSYEEIKPLLPAIHQAIVEPAPSGIMFANQVRLAGVELLAKHRIREGMPLCIEIMEIDKWGKKPRITQCLKTLESYGAAAKPVLPKLRQLEKDLLVHSERRMLAPIIEQLRDLIKKIENGTEAVELRSIAAATPS
;
A
#
# COMPACT_ATOMS: atom_id res chain seq x y z
N MET A 1 -42.41 8.21 59.43
CA MET A 1 -43.60 8.28 58.56
C MET A 1 -43.47 9.51 57.68
N SER A 2 -43.45 9.45 56.35
CA SER A 2 -43.49 8.31 55.45
C SER A 2 -42.82 8.66 54.11
N VAL A 3 -41.80 7.86 53.77
CA VAL A 3 -41.54 7.22 52.47
C VAL A 3 -41.87 8.00 51.20
N GLN A 4 -40.87 8.71 50.67
CA GLN A 4 -40.41 8.49 49.29
C GLN A 4 -39.04 9.12 49.04
N ASN A 5 -38.23 8.34 48.33
CA ASN A 5 -37.04 8.68 47.54
C ASN A 5 -35.64 8.71 48.19
N GLN A 6 -34.81 7.90 47.52
CA GLN A 6 -33.34 7.88 47.43
C GLN A 6 -32.55 7.23 48.57
N ILE A 7 -31.97 6.06 48.26
CA ILE A 7 -30.64 5.53 48.62
C ILE A 7 -30.51 4.18 47.88
N LYS A 8 -29.72 4.09 46.82
CA LYS A 8 -28.34 3.57 46.80
C LYS A 8 -28.19 2.19 47.48
N GLN A 9 -27.91 1.15 46.69
CA GLN A 9 -26.69 0.32 46.82
C GLN A 9 -26.71 -0.83 45.80
N PHE A 10 -25.89 -0.67 44.75
CA PHE A 10 -25.34 -1.78 43.98
C PHE A 10 -24.03 -2.18 44.66
N VAL A 11 -23.89 -3.45 45.04
CA VAL A 11 -22.61 -4.08 45.31
C VAL A 11 -22.13 -4.76 44.03
N VAL A 12 -20.90 -4.39 43.70
CA VAL A 12 -19.98 -4.80 42.63
C VAL A 12 -20.00 -6.31 42.31
N VAL A 13 -20.13 -6.63 41.02
CA VAL A 13 -19.42 -7.74 40.36
C VAL A 13 -18.87 -7.23 39.02
N PHE A 14 -17.59 -7.51 38.80
CA PHE A 14 -16.73 -7.04 37.71
C PHE A 14 -17.26 -7.32 36.30
N ILE A 15 -17.36 -6.27 35.46
CA ILE A 15 -17.37 -6.36 33.99
C ILE A 15 -16.42 -5.30 33.43
N ALA A 16 -15.44 -5.75 32.65
CA ALA A 16 -14.58 -4.91 31.83
C ALA A 16 -15.41 -4.21 30.75
N ALA A 17 -15.57 -2.90 30.86
CA ALA A 17 -16.25 -2.07 29.87
C ALA A 17 -15.23 -1.47 28.90
N ALA A 18 -15.11 -2.13 27.74
CA ALA A 18 -14.88 -1.46 26.47
C ALA A 18 -16.13 -0.62 26.08
N VAL A 19 -16.01 0.14 24.98
CA VAL A 19 -17.09 0.81 24.21
C VAL A 19 -17.44 2.21 24.78
N VAL A 20 -17.51 3.30 23.98
CA VAL A 20 -18.35 3.45 22.78
C VAL A 20 -17.64 4.23 21.66
N GLY A 21 -17.04 3.48 20.74
CA GLY A 21 -17.16 3.78 19.31
C GLY A 21 -18.50 3.24 18.82
N SER A 22 -19.06 3.83 17.77
CA SER A 22 -20.23 3.30 17.07
C SER A 22 -19.95 1.88 16.60
N VAL A 23 -20.48 0.89 17.32
CA VAL A 23 -20.47 -0.52 16.93
C VAL A 23 -21.62 -0.71 15.96
N CYS A 24 -21.39 -0.51 14.67
CA CYS A 24 -21.85 -1.53 13.74
C CYS A 24 -20.90 -2.71 13.97
N ALA A 25 -21.43 -3.84 14.44
CA ALA A 25 -20.64 -5.02 14.68
C ALA A 25 -19.94 -5.41 13.37
N ALA A 26 -18.63 -5.15 13.28
CA ALA A 26 -17.81 -5.79 12.28
C ALA A 26 -17.84 -7.29 12.60
N ALA A 27 -18.30 -8.09 11.63
CA ALA A 27 -18.22 -9.53 11.73
C ALA A 27 -16.77 -9.93 12.07
N PRO A 28 -16.55 -10.94 12.94
CA PRO A 28 -15.21 -11.48 13.12
C PRO A 28 -14.65 -11.89 11.75
N PRO A 29 -13.34 -11.72 11.50
CA PRO A 29 -12.77 -12.18 10.23
C PRO A 29 -13.14 -13.66 10.05
N PRO A 30 -13.73 -14.04 8.91
CA PRO A 30 -14.15 -15.42 8.67
C PRO A 30 -13.01 -16.39 8.95
N LYS A 31 -13.27 -17.55 9.53
CA LYS A 31 -12.24 -18.59 9.69
C LYS A 31 -12.19 -19.41 8.40
N ARG A 32 -10.99 -19.78 7.90
CA ARG A 32 -10.89 -20.85 6.88
C ARG A 32 -11.67 -22.06 7.43
N LEU A 33 -12.69 -22.50 6.70
CA LEU A 33 -13.43 -23.70 7.07
C LEU A 33 -12.51 -24.91 6.93
N ASP A 34 -12.59 -25.84 7.89
CA ASP A 34 -11.78 -27.06 7.88
C ASP A 34 -12.13 -27.99 6.69
N LYS A 35 -13.33 -27.80 6.12
CA LYS A 35 -13.84 -28.50 4.94
C LYS A 35 -14.60 -27.50 4.05
N ILE A 36 -14.53 -27.69 2.73
CA ILE A 36 -15.40 -26.97 1.78
C ILE A 36 -16.85 -27.39 2.05
N PRO A 37 -17.78 -26.45 2.31
CA PRO A 37 -19.16 -26.78 2.62
C PRO A 37 -19.88 -27.38 1.41
N ASP A 38 -20.73 -28.38 1.67
CA ASP A 38 -21.72 -28.87 0.71
C ASP A 38 -23.11 -28.36 1.11
N LEU A 39 -23.52 -27.27 0.47
CA LEU A 39 -24.76 -26.56 0.75
C LEU A 39 -26.00 -27.41 0.41
N THR A 40 -25.85 -28.44 -0.43
CA THR A 40 -26.95 -29.38 -0.73
C THR A 40 -27.22 -30.37 0.41
N GLN A 41 -26.30 -30.49 1.37
CA GLN A 41 -26.42 -31.32 2.56
C GLN A 41 -26.76 -30.50 3.81
N GLY A 42 -27.02 -29.19 3.66
CA GLY A 42 -27.31 -28.28 4.76
C GLY A 42 -26.07 -27.85 5.55
N ASP A 43 -24.85 -27.99 4.99
CA ASP A 43 -23.65 -27.39 5.58
C ASP A 43 -23.82 -25.86 5.62
N ASP A 44 -23.41 -25.23 6.73
CA ASP A 44 -23.51 -23.79 6.93
C ASP A 44 -22.37 -23.03 6.22
N THR A 45 -22.60 -21.74 5.96
CA THR A 45 -21.60 -20.82 5.45
C THR A 45 -20.92 -20.04 6.57
N ASP A 46 -19.87 -19.29 6.27
CA ASP A 46 -19.30 -18.33 7.22
C ASP A 46 -20.00 -16.94 7.18
N HIS A 47 -21.00 -16.77 6.30
CA HIS A 47 -21.74 -15.54 6.04
C HIS A 47 -20.88 -14.29 5.81
N SER A 48 -19.62 -14.47 5.40
CA SER A 48 -18.63 -13.41 5.53
C SER A 48 -18.61 -12.40 4.38
N HIS A 49 -19.23 -12.75 3.27
CA HIS A 49 -19.22 -11.98 2.03
C HIS A 49 -20.42 -12.34 1.17
N ASP A 50 -20.75 -11.45 0.25
CA ASP A 50 -21.90 -11.57 -0.64
C ASP A 50 -21.55 -10.97 -2.00
N TRP A 51 -21.69 -11.73 -3.08
CA TRP A 51 -21.34 -11.31 -4.44
C TRP A 51 -22.56 -11.00 -5.28
N THR A 52 -22.45 -9.95 -6.08
CA THR A 52 -23.37 -9.72 -7.19
C THR A 52 -23.28 -10.88 -8.18
N LEU A 53 -24.42 -11.42 -8.61
CA LEU A 53 -24.49 -12.46 -9.64
C LEU A 53 -24.84 -11.84 -11.00
N GLY A 54 -24.13 -10.76 -11.33
CA GLY A 54 -24.28 -9.99 -12.56
C GLY A 54 -25.69 -9.48 -12.83
N ALA A 55 -26.04 -9.46 -14.12
CA ALA A 55 -27.29 -8.89 -14.62
C ALA A 55 -28.55 -9.70 -14.25
N THR A 56 -28.45 -10.72 -13.39
CA THR A 56 -29.60 -11.50 -12.90
C THR A 56 -30.40 -10.75 -11.83
N GLY A 57 -29.74 -9.83 -11.11
CA GLY A 57 -30.29 -9.19 -9.91
C GLY A 57 -30.37 -10.10 -8.68
N ALA A 58 -29.73 -11.27 -8.74
CA ALA A 58 -29.45 -12.09 -7.57
C ALA A 58 -28.09 -11.70 -6.95
N ARG A 59 -27.94 -12.03 -5.68
CA ARG A 59 -26.65 -12.05 -4.96
C ARG A 59 -26.42 -13.43 -4.40
N GLY A 60 -25.16 -13.78 -4.15
CA GLY A 60 -24.84 -15.07 -3.58
C GLY A 60 -23.52 -15.14 -2.86
N TRP A 61 -23.46 -16.08 -1.92
CA TRP A 61 -22.26 -16.47 -1.20
C TRP A 61 -21.56 -17.61 -1.97
N VAL A 62 -20.24 -17.56 -2.03
CA VAL A 62 -19.39 -18.64 -2.55
C VAL A 62 -18.29 -18.96 -1.57
N TYR A 63 -17.84 -20.21 -1.53
CA TYR A 63 -16.73 -20.57 -0.65
C TYR A 63 -15.44 -19.82 -1.02
N ALA A 64 -14.83 -19.16 -0.04
CA ALA A 64 -13.59 -18.43 -0.22
C ALA A 64 -12.63 -18.58 0.96
N TRP A 65 -11.35 -18.67 0.66
CA TRP A 65 -10.27 -18.67 1.65
C TRP A 65 -9.03 -18.08 0.98
N LYS A 66 -8.68 -16.82 1.21
CA LYS A 66 -7.71 -16.04 0.41
C LYS A 66 -8.02 -15.94 -1.12
N HIS A 67 -8.73 -16.88 -1.72
CA HIS A 67 -9.20 -16.99 -3.11
C HIS A 67 -10.44 -17.89 -3.18
N THR A 68 -11.02 -18.04 -4.38
CA THR A 68 -12.25 -18.81 -4.63
C THR A 68 -12.08 -20.03 -5.54
N ALA A 69 -10.84 -20.41 -5.88
CA ALA A 69 -10.55 -21.47 -6.84
C ALA A 69 -11.21 -22.84 -6.53
N ASP A 70 -11.53 -23.10 -5.26
CA ASP A 70 -12.17 -24.35 -4.81
C ASP A 70 -13.70 -24.27 -4.71
N ALA A 71 -14.29 -23.09 -4.97
CA ALA A 71 -15.74 -22.92 -4.95
C ALA A 71 -16.40 -23.74 -6.06
N ARG A 72 -17.39 -24.57 -5.71
CA ARG A 72 -18.15 -25.41 -6.65
C ARG A 72 -19.67 -25.23 -6.53
N GLN A 73 -20.11 -24.35 -5.65
CA GLN A 73 -21.51 -24.04 -5.40
C GLN A 73 -21.64 -22.54 -5.12
N ILE A 74 -22.79 -21.96 -5.46
CA ILE A 74 -23.16 -20.58 -5.13
C ILE A 74 -24.47 -20.63 -4.37
N LEU A 75 -24.50 -20.15 -3.12
CA LEU A 75 -25.72 -19.99 -2.34
C LEU A 75 -26.37 -18.68 -2.73
N VAL A 76 -27.64 -18.69 -3.14
CA VAL A 76 -28.40 -17.46 -3.40
C VAL A 76 -28.79 -16.83 -2.06
N THR A 77 -28.30 -15.63 -1.81
CA THR A 77 -28.51 -14.87 -0.56
C THR A 77 -29.59 -13.81 -0.70
N LYS A 78 -29.83 -13.33 -1.93
CA LYS A 78 -30.82 -12.29 -2.21
C LYS A 78 -31.26 -12.36 -3.67
N VAL A 79 -32.54 -12.04 -3.91
CA VAL A 79 -33.10 -11.81 -5.24
C VAL A 79 -33.86 -10.48 -5.23
N ALA A 80 -33.50 -9.57 -6.14
CA ALA A 80 -34.16 -8.28 -6.24
C ALA A 80 -35.54 -8.42 -6.92
N LYS A 81 -36.56 -7.80 -6.33
CA LYS A 81 -37.91 -7.79 -6.92
C LYS A 81 -37.90 -7.10 -8.28
N GLY A 82 -38.55 -7.71 -9.26
CA GLY A 82 -38.62 -7.24 -10.65
C GLY A 82 -37.33 -7.46 -11.45
N SER A 83 -36.32 -8.12 -10.88
CA SER A 83 -35.11 -8.48 -11.62
C SER A 83 -35.34 -9.73 -12.49
N PRO A 84 -34.43 -10.02 -13.45
CA PRO A 84 -34.50 -11.25 -14.24
C PRO A 84 -34.62 -12.56 -13.45
N ALA A 85 -34.02 -12.61 -12.26
CA ALA A 85 -34.07 -13.79 -11.39
C ALA A 85 -35.35 -13.88 -10.53
N ASP A 86 -36.16 -12.81 -10.44
CA ASP A 86 -37.38 -12.80 -9.64
C ASP A 86 -38.38 -13.84 -10.15
N GLY A 87 -38.86 -14.69 -9.24
CA GLY A 87 -39.73 -15.83 -9.55
C GLY A 87 -39.04 -17.05 -10.19
N VAL A 88 -37.73 -16.99 -10.48
CA VAL A 88 -36.95 -18.14 -10.97
C VAL A 88 -36.01 -18.68 -9.88
N LEU A 89 -35.32 -17.76 -9.20
CA LEU A 89 -34.48 -18.03 -8.05
C LEU A 89 -35.13 -17.48 -6.78
N GLU A 90 -34.82 -18.11 -5.65
CA GLU A 90 -35.21 -17.72 -4.30
C GLU A 90 -33.98 -17.74 -3.39
N VAL A 91 -34.08 -17.09 -2.24
CA VAL A 91 -33.07 -17.21 -1.17
C VAL A 91 -32.97 -18.68 -0.77
N ASP A 92 -31.75 -19.12 -0.46
CA ASP A 92 -31.38 -20.51 -0.12
C ASP A 92 -31.32 -21.49 -1.30
N ASP A 93 -31.60 -21.04 -2.53
CA ASP A 93 -31.24 -21.82 -3.72
C ASP A 93 -29.74 -22.03 -3.82
N VAL A 94 -29.31 -23.23 -4.23
CA VAL A 94 -27.90 -23.50 -4.50
C VAL A 94 -27.69 -23.68 -6.01
N ILE A 95 -26.88 -22.82 -6.61
CA ILE A 95 -26.48 -22.96 -8.01
C ILE A 95 -25.31 -23.93 -8.07
N LEU A 96 -25.52 -25.08 -8.72
CA LEU A 96 -24.55 -26.16 -8.83
C LEU A 96 -23.75 -26.14 -10.13
N GLY A 97 -24.21 -25.39 -11.12
CA GLY A 97 -23.58 -25.35 -12.43
C GLY A 97 -24.36 -24.57 -13.48
N ILE A 98 -23.89 -24.68 -14.72
CA ILE A 98 -24.32 -23.89 -15.88
C ILE A 98 -24.45 -24.80 -17.10
N ASP A 99 -25.36 -24.47 -18.02
CA ASP A 99 -25.52 -25.18 -19.30
C ASP A 99 -25.64 -26.72 -19.15
N GLY A 100 -26.33 -27.17 -18.09
CA GLY A 100 -26.54 -28.58 -17.80
C GLY A 100 -25.32 -29.34 -17.26
N LYS A 101 -24.23 -28.63 -16.90
CA LYS A 101 -23.02 -29.22 -16.30
C LYS A 101 -22.70 -28.60 -14.93
N PRO A 102 -22.35 -29.40 -13.91
CA PRO A 102 -21.85 -28.88 -12.64
C PRO A 102 -20.61 -28.01 -12.83
N PHE A 103 -20.36 -27.10 -11.89
CA PHE A 103 -19.11 -26.35 -11.86
C PHE A 103 -17.92 -27.31 -11.69
N ASP A 104 -16.90 -27.19 -12.54
CA ASP A 104 -15.66 -27.99 -12.51
C ASP A 104 -14.44 -27.17 -12.02
N ASP A 105 -14.62 -25.86 -11.94
CA ASP A 105 -13.64 -24.83 -11.61
C ASP A 105 -14.28 -23.77 -10.72
N ASP A 106 -13.59 -22.68 -10.44
CA ASP A 106 -14.11 -21.53 -9.69
C ASP A 106 -15.53 -21.15 -10.14
N ALA A 107 -16.51 -21.39 -9.26
CA ALA A 107 -17.93 -21.21 -9.55
C ALA A 107 -18.26 -19.76 -9.97
N ARG A 108 -17.59 -18.75 -9.39
CA ARG A 108 -17.83 -17.33 -9.73
C ARG A 108 -17.40 -17.03 -11.16
N ILE A 109 -16.20 -17.47 -11.54
CA ILE A 109 -15.63 -17.23 -12.87
C ILE A 109 -16.44 -17.99 -13.93
N ARG A 110 -16.80 -19.25 -13.66
CA ARG A 110 -17.65 -20.04 -14.55
C ARG A 110 -19.03 -19.40 -14.73
N PHE A 111 -19.66 -18.95 -13.65
CA PHE A 111 -20.93 -18.24 -13.69
C PHE A 111 -20.83 -16.95 -14.51
N ALA A 112 -19.80 -16.13 -14.26
CA ALA A 112 -19.55 -14.90 -15.01
C ALA A 112 -19.36 -15.16 -16.51
N HIS A 113 -18.61 -16.21 -16.89
CA HIS A 113 -18.47 -16.59 -18.29
C HIS A 113 -19.80 -17.04 -18.93
N ALA A 114 -20.67 -17.72 -18.18
CA ALA A 114 -22.01 -18.07 -18.65
C ALA A 114 -22.88 -16.83 -18.85
N LEU A 115 -22.79 -15.87 -17.91
CA LEU A 115 -23.45 -14.57 -18.03
C LEU A 115 -22.99 -13.84 -19.30
N THR A 116 -21.68 -13.70 -19.52
CA THR A 116 -21.12 -13.06 -20.72
C THR A 116 -21.58 -13.74 -22.01
N ARG A 117 -21.74 -15.07 -22.03
CA ARG A 117 -22.29 -15.80 -23.18
C ARG A 117 -23.78 -15.52 -23.38
N ALA A 118 -24.57 -15.55 -22.31
CA ALA A 118 -26.02 -15.31 -22.36
C ALA A 118 -26.36 -13.92 -22.88
N GLU A 119 -25.51 -12.92 -22.65
CA GLU A 119 -25.70 -11.55 -23.14
C GLU A 119 -25.47 -11.37 -24.66
N ARG A 120 -24.99 -12.40 -25.37
CA ARG A 120 -24.80 -12.36 -26.82
C ARG A 120 -26.14 -12.39 -27.56
N GLU A 121 -26.17 -11.80 -28.75
CA GLU A 121 -27.37 -11.79 -29.59
C GLU A 121 -27.84 -13.20 -29.93
N GLU A 122 -26.92 -14.11 -30.28
CA GLU A 122 -27.28 -15.50 -30.65
C GLU A 122 -27.86 -16.30 -29.47
N SER A 123 -27.57 -15.88 -28.23
CA SER A 123 -28.08 -16.54 -27.02
C SER A 123 -29.43 -15.99 -26.57
N GLY A 124 -29.91 -14.89 -27.16
CA GLY A 124 -31.23 -14.31 -26.87
C GLY A 124 -31.45 -13.91 -25.40
N GLY A 125 -30.38 -13.67 -24.64
CA GLY A 125 -30.45 -13.34 -23.23
C GLY A 125 -30.66 -14.54 -22.30
N VAL A 126 -30.55 -15.79 -22.77
CA VAL A 126 -30.88 -16.97 -21.97
C VAL A 126 -29.67 -17.47 -21.18
N LEU A 127 -29.69 -17.31 -19.85
CA LEU A 127 -28.73 -17.89 -18.91
C LEU A 127 -29.31 -19.19 -18.33
N ARG A 128 -28.61 -20.31 -18.54
CA ARG A 128 -29.04 -21.64 -18.06
C ARG A 128 -28.26 -22.06 -16.83
N LEU A 129 -28.96 -22.37 -15.75
CA LEU A 129 -28.39 -22.76 -14.47
C LEU A 129 -28.89 -24.14 -14.03
N ILE A 130 -28.05 -24.87 -13.29
CA ILE A 130 -28.49 -26.00 -12.47
C ILE A 130 -28.76 -25.46 -11.07
N ARG A 131 -30.03 -25.41 -10.69
CA ARG A 131 -30.48 -24.96 -9.38
C ARG A 131 -30.89 -26.15 -8.52
N TRP A 132 -30.38 -26.22 -7.31
CA TRP A 132 -30.84 -27.12 -6.27
C TRP A 132 -31.76 -26.37 -5.29
N ARG A 133 -32.91 -26.99 -4.96
CA ARG A 133 -33.89 -26.53 -3.98
C ARG A 133 -34.61 -27.73 -3.37
N ASP A 134 -34.74 -27.79 -2.06
CA ASP A 134 -35.51 -28.82 -1.33
C ASP A 134 -35.16 -30.26 -1.77
N GLY A 135 -33.87 -30.57 -1.91
CA GLY A 135 -33.39 -31.89 -2.31
C GLY A 135 -33.50 -32.21 -3.81
N GLN A 136 -33.95 -31.26 -4.64
CA GLN A 136 -34.12 -31.47 -6.08
C GLN A 136 -33.23 -30.52 -6.90
N SER A 137 -32.45 -31.09 -7.83
CA SER A 137 -31.75 -30.34 -8.85
C SER A 137 -32.61 -30.20 -10.11
N LYS A 138 -32.76 -28.97 -10.62
CA LYS A 138 -33.49 -28.67 -11.86
C LYS A 138 -32.68 -27.71 -12.73
N ASN A 139 -32.79 -27.87 -14.04
CA ASN A 139 -32.31 -26.86 -14.98
C ASN A 139 -33.33 -25.72 -15.04
N VAL A 140 -32.87 -24.49 -14.83
CA VAL A 140 -33.68 -23.28 -14.89
C VAL A 140 -33.07 -22.29 -15.88
N GLU A 141 -33.91 -21.46 -16.49
CA GLU A 141 -33.50 -20.43 -17.43
C GLU A 141 -33.85 -19.04 -16.87
N ILE A 142 -32.89 -18.13 -16.89
CA ILE A 142 -33.05 -16.72 -16.53
C ILE A 142 -32.85 -15.88 -17.78
N ARG A 143 -33.80 -14.98 -18.09
CA ARG A 143 -33.69 -14.08 -19.25
C ARG A 143 -33.10 -12.73 -18.85
N ILE A 144 -31.82 -12.53 -19.15
CA ILE A 144 -31.08 -11.30 -18.90
C ILE A 144 -31.06 -10.39 -20.15
N PRO A 145 -30.74 -9.09 -20.01
CA PRO A 145 -30.61 -8.20 -21.15
C PRO A 145 -29.52 -8.65 -22.13
N VAL A 146 -29.81 -8.60 -23.43
CA VAL A 146 -28.82 -8.79 -24.49
C VAL A 146 -27.95 -7.54 -24.59
N MET A 147 -26.65 -7.69 -24.34
CA MET A 147 -25.67 -6.59 -24.39
C MET A 147 -24.74 -6.68 -25.60
N GLY A 148 -24.66 -7.85 -26.26
CA GLY A 148 -23.75 -8.13 -27.37
C GLY A 148 -22.49 -8.86 -26.91
N THR A 149 -21.43 -8.78 -27.73
CA THR A 149 -20.15 -9.44 -27.49
C THR A 149 -19.05 -8.39 -27.27
N TYR A 150 -18.08 -8.68 -26.40
CA TYR A 150 -16.87 -7.86 -26.31
C TYR A 150 -16.06 -7.99 -27.61
N SER A 151 -15.64 -6.87 -28.20
CA SER A 151 -14.76 -6.87 -29.37
C SER A 151 -13.35 -7.34 -28.99
N ASP A 152 -12.54 -7.69 -29.98
CA ASP A 152 -11.13 -8.05 -29.78
C ASP A 152 -10.27 -6.88 -29.26
N THR A 153 -10.80 -5.65 -29.29
CA THR A 153 -10.16 -4.42 -28.83
C THR A 153 -10.84 -3.81 -27.60
N ALA A 154 -11.81 -4.51 -26.98
CA ALA A 154 -12.58 -4.00 -25.86
C ALA A 154 -11.69 -3.41 -24.73
N PRO A 155 -12.08 -2.27 -24.11
CA PRO A 155 -13.35 -1.56 -24.30
C PRO A 155 -13.41 -0.66 -25.55
N TYR A 156 -12.35 -0.58 -26.36
CA TYR A 156 -12.33 0.20 -27.60
C TYR A 156 -13.14 -0.48 -28.69
N ASP A 157 -13.76 0.32 -29.56
CA ASP A 157 -14.54 -0.16 -30.72
C ASP A 157 -15.51 -1.31 -30.37
N CYS A 158 -16.22 -1.17 -29.24
CA CYS A 158 -17.02 -2.23 -28.65
C CYS A 158 -18.44 -1.75 -28.32
N GLU A 159 -19.43 -2.23 -29.05
CA GLU A 159 -20.84 -1.87 -28.83
C GLU A 159 -21.36 -2.30 -27.46
N LYS A 160 -20.96 -3.49 -26.97
CA LYS A 160 -21.31 -3.94 -25.61
C LYS A 160 -20.80 -2.95 -24.56
N SER A 161 -19.56 -2.50 -24.70
CA SER A 161 -18.94 -1.52 -23.80
C SER A 161 -19.70 -0.20 -23.81
N ALA A 162 -20.08 0.30 -25.00
CA ALA A 162 -20.88 1.52 -25.14
C ALA A 162 -22.26 1.40 -24.47
N LYS A 163 -22.98 0.28 -24.67
CA LYS A 163 -24.29 0.01 -24.03
C LYS A 163 -24.19 -0.05 -22.50
N ILE A 164 -23.11 -0.64 -21.97
CA ILE A 164 -22.86 -0.68 -20.52
C ILE A 164 -22.64 0.75 -19.98
N LEU A 165 -21.80 1.54 -20.67
CA LEU A 165 -21.51 2.92 -20.28
C LEU A 165 -22.77 3.79 -20.25
N GLU A 166 -23.58 3.73 -21.32
CA GLU A 166 -24.80 4.52 -21.45
C GLU A 166 -25.77 4.25 -20.29
N ARG A 167 -26.12 2.97 -20.07
CA ARG A 167 -27.05 2.56 -19.01
C ARG A 167 -26.55 2.94 -17.62
N GLY A 168 -25.27 2.72 -17.35
CA GLY A 168 -24.68 3.06 -16.07
C GLY A 168 -24.63 4.57 -15.81
N CYS A 169 -24.44 5.39 -16.85
CA CYS A 169 -24.52 6.85 -16.72
C CYS A 169 -25.94 7.32 -16.35
N GLU A 170 -26.99 6.68 -16.88
CA GLU A 170 -28.37 7.00 -16.51
C GLU A 170 -28.65 6.72 -15.02
N VAL A 171 -28.10 5.62 -14.49
CA VAL A 171 -28.18 5.28 -13.06
C VAL A 171 -27.49 6.33 -12.21
N ILE A 172 -26.26 6.73 -12.57
CA ILE A 172 -25.52 7.77 -11.85
C ILE A 172 -26.32 9.08 -11.85
N ALA A 173 -26.79 9.52 -13.02
CA ALA A 173 -27.53 10.77 -13.16
C ALA A 173 -28.83 10.78 -12.35
N LYS A 174 -29.56 9.66 -12.32
CA LYS A 174 -30.79 9.51 -11.53
C LYS A 174 -30.53 9.60 -10.03
N LYS A 175 -29.41 9.05 -9.55
CA LYS A 175 -29.02 9.07 -8.13
C LYS A 175 -28.54 10.46 -7.69
N GLY A 176 -27.80 11.15 -8.56
CA GLY A 176 -27.30 12.50 -8.33
C GLY A 176 -26.21 12.60 -7.25
N PHE A 177 -25.76 13.82 -6.96
CA PHE A 177 -24.61 14.10 -6.09
C PHE A 177 -25.01 14.90 -4.85
N GLY A 178 -25.43 14.20 -3.79
CA GLY A 178 -25.88 14.81 -2.53
C GLY A 178 -24.76 15.57 -1.81
N SER A 179 -23.64 14.90 -1.58
CA SER A 179 -22.46 15.38 -0.82
C SER A 179 -21.16 15.18 -1.59
N VAL A 180 -20.10 15.87 -1.19
CA VAL A 180 -18.75 15.68 -1.76
C VAL A 180 -18.12 14.45 -1.13
N THR A 181 -18.00 13.38 -1.91
CA THR A 181 -17.43 12.09 -1.50
C THR A 181 -16.57 11.53 -2.63
N ILE A 182 -15.70 10.57 -2.32
CA ILE A 182 -14.88 9.89 -3.32
C ILE A 182 -15.77 9.24 -4.41
N PRO A 183 -16.79 8.42 -4.05
CA PRO A 183 -17.75 7.89 -5.04
C PRO A 183 -18.40 8.95 -5.91
N ASN A 184 -18.90 10.05 -5.33
CA ASN A 184 -19.60 11.06 -6.10
C ASN A 184 -18.68 11.83 -7.04
N SER A 185 -17.43 12.09 -6.65
CA SER A 185 -16.44 12.71 -7.54
C SER A 185 -16.07 11.80 -8.72
N ILE A 186 -15.94 10.50 -8.48
CA ILE A 186 -15.68 9.51 -9.55
C ILE A 186 -16.89 9.38 -10.47
N ASN A 187 -18.10 9.26 -9.91
CA ASN A 187 -19.34 9.21 -10.67
C ASN A 187 -19.53 10.48 -11.53
N ALA A 188 -19.19 11.66 -11.00
CA ALA A 188 -19.24 12.92 -11.72
C ALA A 188 -18.18 12.99 -12.84
N LEU A 189 -16.97 12.46 -12.62
CA LEU A 189 -15.98 12.27 -13.68
C LEU A 189 -16.51 11.38 -14.81
N THR A 190 -17.19 10.27 -14.49
CA THR A 190 -17.82 9.41 -15.50
C THR A 190 -18.85 10.16 -16.35
N LEU A 191 -19.76 10.91 -15.72
CA LEU A 191 -20.74 11.70 -16.46
C LEU A 191 -20.12 12.84 -17.28
N LEU A 192 -19.02 13.42 -16.79
CA LEU A 192 -18.27 14.43 -17.52
C LEU A 192 -17.59 13.82 -18.76
N ALA A 193 -17.05 12.60 -18.64
CA ALA A 193 -16.37 11.92 -19.74
C ALA A 193 -17.29 11.63 -20.94
N VAL A 194 -18.58 11.37 -20.72
CA VAL A 194 -19.53 11.13 -21.82
C VAL A 194 -20.03 12.40 -22.50
N ASP A 195 -19.76 13.57 -21.91
CA ASP A 195 -20.09 14.91 -22.41
C ASP A 195 -21.50 15.05 -23.03
N GLN A 196 -22.52 14.63 -22.28
CA GLN A 196 -23.91 14.74 -22.74
C GLN A 196 -24.58 15.99 -22.15
N PRO A 197 -25.23 16.85 -22.98
CA PRO A 197 -25.89 18.07 -22.51
C PRO A 197 -26.89 17.87 -21.37
N LYS A 198 -27.59 16.72 -21.33
CA LYS A 198 -28.55 16.39 -20.25
C LYS A 198 -27.93 16.31 -18.85
N TYR A 199 -26.62 16.07 -18.74
CA TYR A 199 -25.93 15.96 -17.44
C TYR A 199 -25.29 17.27 -16.97
N GLN A 200 -25.16 18.27 -17.85
CA GLN A 200 -24.46 19.53 -17.56
C GLN A 200 -25.01 20.29 -16.33
N PRO A 201 -26.34 20.41 -16.11
CA PRO A 201 -26.86 21.08 -14.91
C PRO A 201 -26.47 20.37 -13.61
N LEU A 202 -26.46 19.04 -13.61
CA LEU A 202 -26.07 18.22 -12.45
C LEU A 202 -24.57 18.39 -12.14
N LEU A 203 -23.73 18.36 -13.18
CA LEU A 203 -22.29 18.56 -13.08
C LEU A 203 -21.96 19.97 -12.57
N ALA A 204 -22.52 21.02 -13.16
CA ALA A 204 -22.31 22.40 -12.71
C ALA A 204 -22.73 22.61 -11.24
N GLY A 205 -23.84 21.99 -10.83
CA GLY A 205 -24.28 22.00 -9.43
C GLY A 205 -23.28 21.34 -8.49
N TYR A 206 -22.69 20.21 -8.89
CA TYR A 206 -21.69 19.52 -8.09
C TYR A 206 -20.33 20.24 -8.08
N ALA A 207 -19.86 20.78 -9.20
CA ALA A 207 -18.65 21.60 -9.29
C ALA A 207 -18.69 22.79 -8.32
N LYS A 208 -19.83 23.48 -8.23
CA LYS A 208 -20.04 24.55 -7.24
C LYS A 208 -19.91 24.05 -5.79
N LYS A 209 -20.43 22.86 -5.47
CA LYS A 209 -20.25 22.25 -4.13
C LYS A 209 -18.78 21.92 -3.87
N VAL A 210 -18.11 21.28 -4.81
CA VAL A 210 -16.69 20.88 -4.68
C VAL A 210 -15.79 22.10 -4.52
N SER A 211 -16.01 23.19 -5.26
CA SER A 211 -15.23 24.42 -5.17
C SER A 211 -15.21 25.05 -3.76
N ARG A 212 -16.26 24.78 -2.95
CA ARG A 212 -16.45 25.27 -1.58
C ARG A 212 -16.13 24.22 -0.52
N TYR A 213 -15.70 23.02 -0.94
CA TYR A 213 -15.44 21.92 -0.02
C TYR A 213 -14.27 22.23 0.90
N TRP A 214 -14.32 21.69 2.11
CA TRP A 214 -13.25 21.75 3.09
C TRP A 214 -13.41 20.59 4.07
N VAL A 215 -12.29 19.99 4.45
CA VAL A 215 -12.21 18.99 5.52
C VAL A 215 -10.79 19.01 6.10
N ASP A 216 -10.67 18.81 7.41
CA ASP A 216 -9.38 18.66 8.10
C ASP A 216 -8.98 17.19 8.20
N ASP A 217 -9.92 16.35 8.64
CA ASP A 217 -9.71 14.92 8.78
C ASP A 217 -9.72 14.21 7.42
N PHE A 218 -8.73 13.33 7.19
CA PHE A 218 -8.58 12.58 5.95
C PHE A 218 -8.50 13.48 4.68
N ALA A 219 -8.06 14.74 4.82
CA ALA A 219 -8.03 15.72 3.73
C ALA A 219 -7.37 15.19 2.44
N THR A 220 -6.23 14.49 2.56
CA THR A 220 -5.50 13.89 1.43
C THR A 220 -6.40 12.98 0.56
N TRP A 221 -7.33 12.26 1.18
CA TRP A 221 -8.25 11.36 0.48
C TRP A 221 -9.31 12.12 -0.29
N HIS A 222 -9.99 13.06 0.36
CA HIS A 222 -11.12 13.77 -0.24
C HIS A 222 -10.68 14.83 -1.25
N TYR A 223 -9.59 15.54 -0.97
CA TYR A 223 -9.08 16.60 -1.85
C TYR A 223 -8.61 16.02 -3.17
N GLY A 224 -7.96 14.84 -3.18
CA GLY A 224 -7.46 14.24 -4.42
C GLY A 224 -8.56 14.03 -5.47
N TYR A 225 -9.66 13.39 -5.09
CA TYR A 225 -10.76 13.14 -6.03
C TYR A 225 -11.62 14.39 -6.28
N GLY A 226 -11.75 15.29 -5.30
CA GLY A 226 -12.46 16.57 -5.48
C GLY A 226 -11.76 17.51 -6.46
N ILE A 227 -10.46 17.77 -6.26
CA ILE A 227 -9.63 18.60 -7.13
C ILE A 227 -9.57 18.00 -8.54
N MET A 228 -9.42 16.68 -8.66
CA MET A 228 -9.37 15.97 -9.94
C MET A 228 -10.65 16.21 -10.76
N TYR A 229 -11.82 16.01 -10.15
CA TYR A 229 -13.10 16.33 -10.78
C TYR A 229 -13.19 17.80 -11.18
N LEU A 230 -12.84 18.71 -10.28
CA LEU A 230 -13.00 20.15 -10.52
C LEU A 230 -12.07 20.66 -11.63
N ALA A 231 -10.84 20.16 -11.70
CA ALA A 231 -9.89 20.48 -12.76
C ALA A 231 -10.37 19.99 -14.13
N GLU A 232 -10.77 18.71 -14.24
CA GLU A 232 -11.33 18.15 -15.48
C GLU A 232 -12.60 18.90 -15.90
N TYR A 233 -13.46 19.26 -14.94
CA TYR A 233 -14.67 20.04 -15.20
C TYR A 233 -14.36 21.41 -15.81
N VAL A 234 -13.43 22.16 -15.23
CA VAL A 234 -13.00 23.46 -15.80
C VAL A 234 -12.46 23.27 -17.20
N MET A 235 -11.55 22.30 -17.41
CA MET A 235 -10.94 22.05 -18.71
C MET A 235 -11.94 21.60 -19.78
N ALA A 236 -13.00 20.90 -19.39
CA ALA A 236 -14.03 20.40 -20.30
C ALA A 236 -15.10 21.47 -20.63
N THR A 237 -15.44 22.34 -19.68
CA THR A 237 -16.60 23.25 -19.80
C THR A 237 -16.22 24.72 -19.98
N GLY A 238 -15.01 25.12 -19.60
CA GLY A 238 -14.61 26.52 -19.53
C GLY A 238 -15.30 27.32 -18.41
N ASP A 239 -15.92 26.67 -17.42
CA ASP A 239 -16.57 27.36 -16.30
C ASP A 239 -15.54 27.96 -15.31
N ASP A 240 -15.14 29.21 -15.58
CA ASP A 240 -14.23 29.97 -14.72
C ASP A 240 -14.81 30.30 -13.33
N SER A 241 -16.12 30.14 -13.11
CA SER A 241 -16.75 30.52 -11.84
C SER A 241 -16.26 29.69 -10.64
N VAL A 242 -15.70 28.50 -10.89
CA VAL A 242 -15.17 27.59 -9.86
C VAL A 242 -13.64 27.65 -9.73
N MET A 243 -12.94 28.38 -10.60
CA MET A 243 -11.47 28.51 -10.58
C MET A 243 -10.88 29.02 -9.26
N PRO A 244 -11.49 30.00 -8.56
CA PRO A 244 -11.00 30.40 -7.24
C PRO A 244 -11.00 29.25 -6.23
N GLY A 245 -12.00 28.39 -6.27
CA GLY A 245 -12.09 27.20 -5.42
C GLY A 245 -11.07 26.13 -5.78
N LEU A 246 -10.86 25.89 -7.09
CA LEU A 246 -9.83 24.98 -7.58
C LEU A 246 -8.43 25.41 -7.13
N LYS A 247 -8.10 26.70 -7.32
CA LYS A 247 -6.82 27.27 -6.89
C LYS A 247 -6.62 27.15 -5.39
N ARG A 248 -7.64 27.44 -4.58
CA ARG A 248 -7.57 27.29 -3.12
C ARG A 248 -7.26 25.85 -2.72
N LEU A 249 -8.04 24.89 -3.19
CA LEU A 249 -7.87 23.48 -2.83
C LEU A 249 -6.50 22.93 -3.26
N ALA A 250 -6.03 23.30 -4.46
CA ALA A 250 -4.72 22.89 -4.96
C ALA A 250 -3.56 23.46 -4.12
N LEU A 251 -3.67 24.71 -3.67
CA LEU A 251 -2.65 25.33 -2.81
C LEU A 251 -2.68 24.79 -1.38
N GLU A 252 -3.87 24.60 -0.80
CA GLU A 252 -4.04 23.93 0.50
C GLU A 252 -3.42 22.52 0.47
N ALA A 253 -3.64 21.77 -0.62
CA ALA A 253 -2.99 20.48 -0.83
C ALA A 253 -1.46 20.62 -0.92
N ALA A 254 -0.93 21.50 -1.78
CA ALA A 254 0.50 21.70 -1.95
C ALA A 254 1.21 22.07 -0.63
N HIS A 255 0.62 22.96 0.17
CA HIS A 255 1.14 23.36 1.49
C HIS A 255 0.99 22.25 2.54
N GLY A 256 0.09 21.30 2.33
CA GLY A 256 -0.12 20.15 3.19
C GLY A 256 0.87 19.00 2.99
N GLN A 257 1.81 19.09 2.04
CA GLN A 257 2.80 18.06 1.77
C GLN A 257 3.88 17.98 2.86
N SER A 258 4.35 16.77 3.18
CA SER A 258 5.55 16.63 4.03
C SER A 258 6.81 17.13 3.32
N LYS A 259 7.85 17.48 4.10
CA LYS A 259 9.14 17.96 3.60
C LYS A 259 9.83 16.99 2.62
N VAL A 260 9.55 15.69 2.72
CA VAL A 260 10.15 14.63 1.88
C VAL A 260 9.28 14.25 0.68
N GLY A 261 8.22 15.00 0.38
CA GLY A 261 7.34 14.74 -0.78
C GLY A 261 6.27 13.67 -0.56
N SER A 262 6.17 13.13 0.66
CA SER A 262 5.20 12.11 1.06
C SER A 262 3.92 12.72 1.67
N TRP A 263 2.88 11.90 1.79
CA TRP A 263 1.56 12.31 2.27
C TRP A 263 1.06 11.37 3.35
N GLY A 264 0.18 11.84 4.23
CA GLY A 264 -0.46 11.02 5.26
C GLY A 264 -1.96 11.03 5.12
N HIS A 265 -2.67 10.50 6.12
CA HIS A 265 -4.12 10.70 6.20
C HIS A 265 -4.46 12.19 6.32
N ARG A 266 -3.63 12.96 7.03
CA ARG A 266 -3.78 14.40 7.19
C ARG A 266 -2.62 15.13 6.54
N PHE A 267 -2.80 16.42 6.32
CA PHE A 267 -1.71 17.31 5.93
C PHE A 267 -0.62 17.40 6.98
N ALA A 268 0.58 17.80 6.55
CA ALA A 268 1.79 17.79 7.34
C ALA A 268 1.65 18.54 8.68
N LEU A 269 2.34 18.03 9.69
CA LEU A 269 2.46 18.67 10.99
C LEU A 269 3.30 19.96 10.88
N PRO A 270 3.24 20.88 11.86
CA PRO A 270 4.02 22.12 11.83
C PRO A 270 5.54 21.93 11.69
N ASP A 271 6.07 20.77 12.10
CA ASP A 271 7.49 20.41 11.91
C ASP A 271 7.82 19.90 10.49
N GLY A 272 6.81 19.81 9.62
CA GLY A 272 6.90 19.37 8.22
C GLY A 272 6.91 17.86 8.02
N ARG A 273 6.75 17.06 9.08
CA ARG A 273 6.54 15.61 8.95
C ARG A 273 5.11 15.31 8.55
N VAL A 274 4.90 14.12 8.00
CA VAL A 274 3.59 13.66 7.56
C VAL A 274 2.53 13.72 8.68
N GLY A 275 1.30 14.13 8.35
CA GLY A 275 0.18 14.16 9.28
C GLY A 275 -0.51 12.80 9.42
N GLY A 276 -0.71 12.35 10.67
CA GLY A 276 -1.26 11.03 10.98
C GLY A 276 -0.20 10.09 11.52
N TYR A 277 -0.35 8.78 11.32
CA TYR A 277 0.58 7.77 11.85
C TYR A 277 1.71 7.39 10.88
N GLY A 278 1.62 7.75 9.60
CA GLY A 278 2.66 7.41 8.60
C GLY A 278 2.33 7.89 7.18
N CYS A 279 3.27 7.61 6.27
CA CYS A 279 3.12 7.85 4.84
C CYS A 279 2.00 6.97 4.25
N MET A 280 1.26 7.51 3.29
CA MET A 280 0.06 6.95 2.68
C MET A 280 0.08 7.19 1.16
N ASN A 281 0.63 6.22 0.41
CA ASN A 281 0.81 6.37 -1.03
C ASN A 281 -0.51 6.40 -1.80
N SER A 282 -1.49 5.54 -1.48
CA SER A 282 -2.77 5.49 -2.21
C SER A 282 -3.47 6.85 -2.30
N PRO A 283 -3.77 7.58 -1.20
CA PRO A 283 -4.33 8.93 -1.30
C PRO A 283 -3.31 9.97 -1.80
N GLY A 284 -2.02 9.82 -1.47
CA GLY A 284 -0.99 10.76 -1.88
C GLY A 284 -0.79 10.83 -3.40
N ILE A 285 -0.86 9.70 -4.10
CA ILE A 285 -0.74 9.67 -5.56
C ILE A 285 -1.96 10.31 -6.20
N ALA A 286 -3.19 9.97 -5.76
CA ALA A 286 -4.41 10.59 -6.28
C ALA A 286 -4.40 12.12 -6.08
N LEU A 287 -3.94 12.59 -4.92
CA LEU A 287 -3.76 14.03 -4.66
C LEU A 287 -2.71 14.66 -5.58
N THR A 288 -1.59 13.97 -5.83
CA THR A 288 -0.55 14.46 -6.75
C THR A 288 -1.06 14.55 -8.19
N ILE A 289 -1.80 13.54 -8.68
CA ILE A 289 -2.46 13.59 -10.00
C ILE A 289 -3.40 14.80 -10.06
N SER A 290 -4.20 15.02 -9.03
CA SER A 290 -5.14 16.13 -8.98
C SER A 290 -4.46 17.51 -9.05
N MET A 291 -3.28 17.65 -8.45
CA MET A 291 -2.47 18.87 -8.53
C MET A 291 -1.89 19.08 -9.93
N VAL A 292 -1.45 18.00 -10.60
CA VAL A 292 -1.03 18.06 -12.01
C VAL A 292 -2.19 18.54 -12.88
N LEU A 293 -3.38 17.97 -12.70
CA LEU A 293 -4.58 18.39 -13.44
C LEU A 293 -5.00 19.84 -13.11
N ALA A 294 -4.88 20.28 -11.86
CA ALA A 294 -5.15 21.66 -11.48
C ALA A 294 -4.18 22.64 -12.18
N ARG A 295 -2.90 22.26 -12.32
CA ARG A 295 -1.92 23.01 -13.10
C ARG A 295 -2.31 23.09 -14.58
N GLU A 296 -2.68 21.95 -15.18
CA GLU A 296 -3.18 21.91 -16.57
C GLU A 296 -4.44 22.76 -16.77
N ALA A 297 -5.32 22.81 -15.76
CA ALA A 297 -6.51 23.67 -15.75
C ALA A 297 -6.22 25.17 -15.54
N GLY A 298 -4.96 25.56 -15.36
CA GLY A 298 -4.53 26.96 -15.27
C GLY A 298 -4.16 27.45 -13.86
N VAL A 299 -4.05 26.57 -12.86
CA VAL A 299 -3.52 26.95 -11.53
C VAL A 299 -2.00 27.04 -11.58
N ASN A 300 -1.49 28.25 -11.81
CA ASN A 300 -0.05 28.53 -11.86
C ASN A 300 0.46 29.04 -10.50
N HIS A 301 1.29 28.24 -9.82
CA HIS A 301 1.95 28.63 -8.58
C HIS A 301 3.22 27.81 -8.30
N PRO A 302 4.35 28.43 -7.88
CA PRO A 302 5.61 27.71 -7.65
C PRO A 302 5.52 26.63 -6.57
N ASP A 303 4.75 26.85 -5.50
CA ASP A 303 4.56 25.83 -4.46
C ASP A 303 3.84 24.58 -4.96
N LEU A 304 2.93 24.74 -5.93
CA LEU A 304 2.24 23.62 -6.57
C LEU A 304 3.22 22.79 -7.38
N ASP A 305 4.06 23.45 -8.20
CA ASP A 305 5.10 22.78 -8.98
C ASP A 305 6.10 22.06 -8.09
N LEU A 306 6.55 22.71 -7.00
CA LEU A 306 7.46 22.09 -6.04
C LEU A 306 6.85 20.85 -5.39
N ALA A 307 5.57 20.90 -5.01
CA ALA A 307 4.88 19.76 -4.42
C ALA A 307 4.79 18.58 -5.41
N ILE A 308 4.42 18.85 -6.66
CA ILE A 308 4.39 17.85 -7.74
C ILE A 308 5.78 17.23 -7.93
N THR A 309 6.83 18.05 -8.06
CA THR A 309 8.20 17.57 -8.27
C THR A 309 8.68 16.68 -7.12
N ARG A 310 8.39 17.03 -5.87
CA ARG A 310 8.79 16.22 -4.71
C ARG A 310 8.10 14.85 -4.69
N SER A 311 6.79 14.80 -4.93
CA SER A 311 6.07 13.52 -5.00
C SER A 311 6.51 12.67 -6.19
N ALA A 312 6.74 13.28 -7.36
CA ALA A 312 7.24 12.58 -8.54
C ALA A 312 8.63 11.98 -8.28
N ARG A 313 9.58 12.72 -7.69
CA ARG A 313 10.91 12.20 -7.32
C ARG A 313 10.81 11.04 -6.32
N PHE A 314 9.95 11.17 -5.31
CA PHE A 314 9.71 10.09 -4.34
C PHE A 314 9.18 8.82 -5.00
N LEU A 315 8.17 8.92 -5.87
CA LEU A 315 7.54 7.75 -6.51
C LEU A 315 8.43 7.13 -7.59
N ARG A 316 9.21 7.94 -8.31
CA ARG A 316 10.12 7.49 -9.38
C ARG A 316 11.21 6.56 -8.83
N TRP A 317 11.53 6.66 -7.55
CA TRP A 317 12.42 5.73 -6.86
C TRP A 317 12.12 4.26 -7.15
N TYR A 318 10.84 3.90 -7.24
CA TYR A 318 10.39 2.51 -7.34
C TYR A 318 10.50 1.91 -8.75
N VAL A 319 10.87 2.69 -9.77
CA VAL A 319 11.13 2.20 -11.12
C VAL A 319 12.19 1.08 -11.07
N ASP A 320 11.88 -0.01 -11.76
CA ASP A 320 12.63 -1.28 -11.83
C ASP A 320 12.80 -2.05 -10.50
N LYS A 321 12.30 -1.52 -9.38
CA LYS A 321 12.41 -2.13 -8.04
C LYS A 321 11.17 -2.89 -7.62
N GLY A 322 9.99 -2.47 -8.07
CA GLY A 322 8.74 -3.18 -7.81
C GLY A 322 7.54 -2.24 -7.66
N ALA A 323 6.43 -2.78 -7.16
CA ALA A 323 5.21 -2.01 -6.99
C ALA A 323 5.30 -1.01 -5.84
N ILE A 324 4.50 0.06 -5.93
CA ILE A 324 4.48 1.11 -4.91
C ILE A 324 3.93 0.54 -3.58
N PRO A 325 4.68 0.62 -2.48
CA PRO A 325 4.28 -0.02 -1.23
C PRO A 325 3.28 0.81 -0.45
N TYR A 326 2.82 0.27 0.68
CA TYR A 326 2.22 1.08 1.72
C TYR A 326 3.33 1.87 2.42
N GLY A 327 3.12 3.17 2.66
CA GLY A 327 4.12 4.02 3.29
C GLY A 327 5.45 4.18 2.54
N ASP A 328 6.47 4.65 3.25
CA ASP A 328 7.84 4.82 2.74
C ASP A 328 8.63 3.56 3.09
N HIS A 329 8.40 2.46 2.35
CA HIS A 329 8.93 1.11 2.64
C HIS A 329 9.58 0.48 1.40
N GLU A 330 10.05 -0.76 1.55
CA GLU A 330 10.48 -1.63 0.45
C GLU A 330 9.33 -1.82 -0.56
N PRO A 331 9.62 -2.02 -1.86
CA PRO A 331 8.60 -2.25 -2.87
C PRO A 331 7.63 -3.39 -2.49
N TRP A 332 6.36 -3.23 -2.87
CA TRP A 332 5.37 -4.30 -2.70
C TRP A 332 5.74 -5.51 -3.57
N PRO A 333 5.64 -6.75 -3.06
CA PRO A 333 6.10 -7.95 -3.76
C PRO A 333 5.26 -8.36 -5.00
N GLY A 334 4.07 -7.80 -5.15
CA GLY A 334 3.23 -7.96 -6.34
C GLY A 334 3.51 -6.94 -7.43
N HIS A 335 2.72 -7.00 -8.49
CA HIS A 335 2.68 -5.98 -9.52
C HIS A 335 1.83 -4.77 -9.09
N GLU A 336 0.90 -4.97 -8.17
CA GLU A 336 -0.01 -3.91 -7.70
C GLU A 336 -0.48 -4.09 -6.24
N ASP A 337 -0.85 -2.98 -5.62
CA ASP A 337 -1.59 -2.91 -4.37
C ASP A 337 -2.46 -1.63 -4.33
N ASN A 338 -3.76 -1.72 -4.05
CA ASN A 338 -4.70 -0.59 -4.01
C ASN A 338 -4.61 0.41 -5.21
N GLY A 339 -4.29 -0.08 -6.41
CA GLY A 339 -4.24 0.71 -7.65
C GLY A 339 -3.07 1.69 -7.74
N LYS A 340 -2.07 1.59 -6.86
CA LYS A 340 -0.97 2.57 -6.77
C LYS A 340 -0.08 2.58 -8.01
N CYS A 341 0.27 1.42 -8.57
CA CYS A 341 1.02 1.38 -9.82
C CYS A 341 0.21 1.98 -10.96
N SER A 342 -1.07 1.63 -11.07
CA SER A 342 -1.96 2.21 -12.08
C SER A 342 -2.13 3.73 -11.94
N MET A 343 -2.23 4.26 -10.72
CA MET A 343 -2.25 5.70 -10.46
C MET A 343 -0.93 6.36 -10.88
N VAL A 344 0.20 5.76 -10.50
CA VAL A 344 1.52 6.30 -10.82
C VAL A 344 1.81 6.27 -12.33
N THR A 345 1.28 5.28 -13.06
CA THR A 345 1.28 5.29 -14.53
C THR A 345 0.64 6.56 -15.08
N VAL A 346 -0.58 6.89 -14.62
CA VAL A 346 -1.29 8.09 -15.08
C VAL A 346 -0.52 9.36 -14.68
N LEU A 347 0.02 9.41 -13.46
CA LEU A 347 0.84 10.54 -12.99
C LEU A 347 2.04 10.79 -13.91
N PHE A 348 2.87 9.78 -14.16
CA PHE A 348 4.10 9.95 -14.94
C PHE A 348 3.84 10.18 -16.42
N ASP A 349 2.77 9.59 -16.97
CA ASP A 349 2.33 9.87 -18.34
C ASP A 349 1.95 11.35 -18.50
N LEU A 350 1.17 11.91 -17.55
CA LEU A 350 0.83 13.33 -17.54
C LEU A 350 2.07 14.23 -17.43
N LEU A 351 3.05 13.81 -16.62
CA LEU A 351 4.32 14.52 -16.45
C LEU A 351 5.29 14.35 -17.63
N GLY A 352 5.01 13.45 -18.57
CA GLY A 352 5.87 13.18 -19.73
C GLY A 352 7.09 12.30 -19.42
N ASP A 353 7.11 11.62 -18.27
CA ASP A 353 8.20 10.71 -17.89
C ASP A 353 7.98 9.32 -18.50
N GLN A 354 8.55 9.13 -19.69
CA GLN A 354 8.32 7.93 -20.51
C GLN A 354 8.76 6.63 -19.82
N GLU A 355 9.90 6.66 -19.12
CA GLU A 355 10.46 5.47 -18.49
C GLU A 355 9.60 5.02 -17.31
N ALA A 356 9.24 5.95 -16.41
CA ALA A 356 8.40 5.61 -15.28
C ALA A 356 6.98 5.24 -15.72
N ALA A 357 6.40 6.00 -16.65
CA ALA A 357 5.07 5.71 -17.18
C ALA A 357 5.01 4.31 -17.79
N SER A 358 5.97 3.95 -18.65
CA SER A 358 6.04 2.64 -19.29
C SER A 358 6.24 1.51 -18.27
N PHE A 359 7.17 1.66 -17.32
CA PHE A 359 7.40 0.66 -16.28
C PHE A 359 6.13 0.38 -15.47
N PHE A 360 5.49 1.41 -14.90
CA PHE A 360 4.30 1.21 -14.09
C PHE A 360 3.09 0.78 -14.93
N ALA A 361 3.00 1.17 -16.21
CA ALA A 361 1.94 0.68 -17.11
C ALA A 361 2.06 -0.83 -17.34
N LYS A 362 3.28 -1.35 -17.53
CA LYS A 362 3.54 -2.78 -17.60
C LYS A 362 3.19 -3.48 -16.28
N MET A 363 3.56 -2.91 -15.12
CA MET A 363 3.16 -3.43 -13.81
C MET A 363 1.63 -3.49 -13.66
N SER A 364 0.93 -2.40 -13.98
CA SER A 364 -0.54 -2.32 -13.98
C SER A 364 -1.19 -3.39 -14.88
N THR A 365 -0.62 -3.63 -16.05
CA THR A 365 -1.12 -4.63 -17.00
C THR A 365 -0.85 -6.06 -16.53
N ALA A 366 0.30 -6.33 -15.91
CA ALA A 366 0.62 -7.64 -15.33
C ALA A 366 -0.23 -7.96 -14.07
N ALA A 367 -0.81 -6.95 -13.42
CA ALA A 367 -1.53 -7.12 -12.15
C ALA A 367 -2.95 -7.70 -12.27
N TYR A 368 -3.38 -8.26 -13.41
CA TYR A 368 -4.75 -8.73 -13.59
C TYR A 368 -5.19 -9.75 -12.53
N ASP A 369 -4.31 -10.67 -12.12
CA ASP A 369 -4.64 -11.67 -11.08
C ASP A 369 -4.53 -11.10 -9.64
N GLU A 370 -4.16 -9.83 -9.47
CA GLU A 370 -3.94 -9.21 -8.15
C GLU A 370 -5.07 -8.22 -7.76
N ARG A 371 -6.01 -7.93 -8.69
CA ARG A 371 -7.00 -6.86 -8.55
C ARG A 371 -8.07 -7.07 -7.50
N GLU A 372 -8.37 -8.32 -7.18
CA GLU A 372 -9.42 -8.64 -6.21
C GLU A 372 -9.00 -8.38 -4.75
N ARG A 373 -7.77 -7.94 -4.48
CA ARG A 373 -7.25 -7.68 -3.12
C ARG A 373 -6.96 -6.20 -2.88
N GLY A 374 -6.46 -5.87 -1.69
CA GLY A 374 -5.96 -4.55 -1.35
C GLY A 374 -6.27 -4.21 0.10
N HIS A 375 -5.38 -3.48 0.76
CA HIS A 375 -5.57 -3.11 2.16
C HIS A 375 -6.89 -2.34 2.36
N THR A 376 -7.71 -2.79 3.30
CA THR A 376 -9.06 -2.26 3.59
C THR A 376 -10.09 -2.48 2.46
N GLY A 377 -9.73 -3.20 1.39
CA GLY A 377 -10.59 -3.57 0.26
C GLY A 377 -10.03 -3.20 -1.12
N ASN A 378 -10.70 -3.65 -2.17
CA ASN A 378 -10.22 -3.62 -3.56
C ASN A 378 -10.70 -2.41 -4.41
N PHE A 379 -11.48 -1.48 -3.84
CA PHE A 379 -12.13 -0.38 -4.58
C PHE A 379 -11.16 0.38 -5.51
N PHE A 380 -10.02 0.81 -4.97
CA PHE A 380 -9.02 1.57 -5.73
C PHE A 380 -8.27 0.73 -6.77
N ASN A 381 -8.15 -0.58 -6.53
CA ASN A 381 -7.58 -1.51 -7.49
C ASN A 381 -8.44 -1.58 -8.76
N ILE A 382 -9.76 -1.63 -8.60
CA ILE A 382 -10.71 -1.64 -9.72
C ILE A 382 -10.78 -0.28 -10.41
N LEU A 383 -10.94 0.80 -9.63
CA LEU A 383 -11.03 2.17 -10.14
C LEU A 383 -9.87 2.53 -11.10
N TRP A 384 -8.64 2.26 -10.67
CA TRP A 384 -7.46 2.73 -11.38
C TRP A 384 -6.90 1.74 -12.40
N ALA A 385 -7.33 0.47 -12.39
CA ALA A 385 -6.81 -0.57 -13.27
C ALA A 385 -6.74 -0.11 -14.73
N MET A 386 -7.88 0.16 -15.35
CA MET A 386 -7.95 0.46 -16.77
C MET A 386 -7.35 1.83 -17.15
N PRO A 387 -7.48 2.91 -16.36
CA PRO A 387 -6.72 4.14 -16.57
C PRO A 387 -5.19 3.92 -16.66
N GLY A 388 -4.63 3.00 -15.88
CA GLY A 388 -3.22 2.61 -15.97
C GLY A 388 -2.92 1.69 -17.17
N VAL A 389 -3.70 0.62 -17.34
CA VAL A 389 -3.51 -0.39 -18.41
C VAL A 389 -3.60 0.23 -19.80
N SER A 390 -4.54 1.16 -20.01
CA SER A 390 -4.76 1.80 -21.31
C SER A 390 -3.56 2.59 -21.84
N ARG A 391 -2.62 2.97 -20.97
CA ARG A 391 -1.38 3.65 -21.38
C ARG A 391 -0.45 2.73 -22.18
N CYS A 392 -0.54 1.42 -22.00
CA CYS A 392 0.14 0.43 -22.86
C CYS A 392 -0.49 0.30 -24.26
N GLY A 393 -1.65 0.94 -24.49
CA GLY A 393 -2.36 0.94 -25.77
C GLY A 393 -3.45 -0.13 -25.91
N PRO A 394 -4.14 -0.17 -27.07
CA PRO A 394 -5.33 -1.00 -27.27
C PRO A 394 -5.07 -2.51 -27.17
N LEU A 395 -3.92 -3.00 -27.67
CA LEU A 395 -3.57 -4.42 -27.61
C LEU A 395 -3.42 -4.90 -26.15
N ALA A 396 -2.71 -4.12 -25.33
CA ALA A 396 -2.54 -4.41 -23.91
C ALA A 396 -3.88 -4.34 -23.15
N SER A 397 -4.70 -3.34 -23.47
CA SER A 397 -6.05 -3.19 -22.91
C SER A 397 -6.91 -4.40 -23.20
N ALA A 398 -6.96 -4.86 -24.44
CA ALA A 398 -7.71 -6.03 -24.85
C ALA A 398 -7.19 -7.31 -24.18
N ALA A 399 -5.87 -7.49 -24.11
CA ALA A 399 -5.27 -8.65 -23.48
C ALA A 399 -5.57 -8.72 -21.98
N TYR A 400 -5.44 -7.60 -21.28
CA TYR A 400 -5.87 -7.47 -19.89
C TYR A 400 -7.38 -7.72 -19.72
N TRP A 401 -8.19 -7.17 -20.63
CA TRP A 401 -9.65 -7.30 -20.59
C TRP A 401 -10.08 -8.76 -20.70
N ARG A 402 -9.41 -9.56 -21.54
CA ARG A 402 -9.67 -11.01 -21.63
C ARG A 402 -9.48 -11.73 -20.28
N GLU A 403 -8.56 -11.27 -19.44
CA GLU A 403 -8.30 -11.85 -18.12
C GLU A 403 -9.27 -11.34 -17.03
N GLN A 404 -9.91 -10.18 -17.22
CA GLN A 404 -10.65 -9.48 -16.16
C GLN A 404 -12.11 -9.15 -16.46
N ALA A 405 -12.57 -9.24 -17.71
CA ALA A 405 -13.93 -8.88 -18.10
C ALA A 405 -15.01 -9.66 -17.32
N TRP A 406 -14.70 -10.90 -16.91
CA TRP A 406 -15.58 -11.71 -16.08
C TRP A 406 -15.94 -11.02 -14.77
N PHE A 407 -14.99 -10.32 -14.13
CA PHE A 407 -15.22 -9.63 -12.86
C PHE A 407 -16.12 -8.40 -13.04
N TYR A 408 -15.98 -7.71 -14.17
CA TYR A 408 -16.82 -6.56 -14.53
C TYR A 408 -18.26 -7.00 -14.85
N ASP A 409 -18.43 -8.09 -15.60
CA ASP A 409 -19.75 -8.62 -15.91
C ASP A 409 -20.43 -9.19 -14.64
N LEU A 410 -19.68 -9.83 -13.74
CA LEU A 410 -20.19 -10.33 -12.46
C LEU A 410 -20.61 -9.19 -11.52
N GLY A 411 -19.84 -8.10 -11.47
CA GLY A 411 -20.12 -6.95 -10.60
C GLY A 411 -21.30 -6.07 -11.06
N ARG A 412 -21.72 -6.17 -12.33
CA ARG A 412 -22.79 -5.33 -12.90
C ARG A 412 -24.17 -5.83 -12.53
N GLN A 413 -24.96 -5.03 -11.82
CA GLN A 413 -26.36 -5.35 -11.56
C GLN A 413 -27.25 -5.20 -12.80
N TRP A 414 -28.43 -5.84 -12.74
CA TRP A 414 -29.46 -5.81 -13.78
C TRP A 414 -29.96 -4.41 -14.15
N ASP A 415 -29.86 -3.46 -13.22
CA ASP A 415 -30.24 -2.05 -13.40
C ASP A 415 -29.11 -1.18 -13.99
N GLY A 416 -27.91 -1.74 -14.18
CA GLY A 416 -26.72 -1.04 -14.68
C GLY A 416 -25.83 -0.44 -13.59
N SER A 417 -26.20 -0.56 -12.30
CA SER A 417 -25.36 -0.12 -11.18
C SER A 417 -24.24 -1.10 -10.85
N TYR A 418 -23.20 -0.61 -10.18
CA TYR A 418 -22.16 -1.47 -9.57
C TYR A 418 -22.08 -1.18 -8.05
N PRO A 419 -22.57 -2.08 -7.19
CA PRO A 419 -22.29 -2.00 -5.77
C PRO A 419 -20.82 -2.32 -5.51
N TYR A 420 -20.30 -1.94 -4.35
CA TYR A 420 -18.98 -2.41 -3.93
C TYR A 420 -18.95 -3.94 -3.89
N GLN A 421 -17.97 -4.51 -4.57
CA GLN A 421 -17.75 -5.95 -4.62
C GLN A 421 -16.46 -6.31 -3.89
N GLY A 422 -16.61 -6.82 -2.67
CA GLY A 422 -15.47 -7.16 -1.81
C GLY A 422 -14.58 -8.30 -2.33
N SER A 423 -13.40 -8.37 -1.75
CA SER A 423 -12.39 -9.40 -1.93
C SER A 423 -12.91 -10.78 -1.52
N PRO A 424 -12.30 -11.86 -2.07
CA PRO A 424 -12.56 -13.22 -1.64
C PRO A 424 -12.54 -13.42 -0.12
N TYR A 425 -11.62 -12.76 0.60
CA TYR A 425 -11.47 -13.01 2.02
C TYR A 425 -10.62 -11.93 2.73
N GLY A 426 -11.13 -11.39 3.83
CA GLY A 426 -10.33 -10.79 4.91
C GLY A 426 -9.69 -9.41 4.64
N GLU A 427 -9.83 -8.85 3.44
CA GLU A 427 -9.22 -7.57 3.06
C GLU A 427 -10.09 -6.36 3.49
N GLU A 428 -11.40 -6.55 3.66
CA GLU A 428 -12.40 -5.57 4.09
C GLU A 428 -12.27 -5.17 5.58
N GLU A 429 -11.05 -4.86 6.01
CA GLU A 429 -10.76 -4.38 7.36
C GLU A 429 -11.69 -3.19 7.68
N HIS A 430 -12.54 -3.36 8.71
CA HIS A 430 -13.50 -2.36 9.17
C HIS A 430 -14.61 -1.96 8.16
N GLY A 431 -14.80 -2.69 7.05
CA GLY A 431 -15.90 -2.49 6.11
C GLY A 431 -15.98 -1.09 5.49
N LYS A 432 -14.84 -0.42 5.27
CA LYS A 432 -14.82 1.01 4.90
C LYS A 432 -15.47 1.34 3.56
N TYR A 433 -15.45 0.41 2.61
CA TYR A 433 -15.99 0.61 1.27
C TYR A 433 -17.35 -0.07 1.05
N SER A 434 -17.89 -0.79 2.04
CA SER A 434 -19.07 -1.63 1.86
C SER A 434 -20.30 -0.87 1.35
N ASP A 435 -20.42 0.41 1.69
CA ASP A 435 -21.52 1.29 1.27
C ASP A 435 -21.16 2.19 0.08
N PHE A 436 -19.99 2.01 -0.54
CA PHE A 436 -19.56 2.83 -1.67
C PHE A 436 -20.35 2.48 -2.92
N ASP A 437 -20.89 3.51 -3.56
CA ASP A 437 -21.33 3.40 -4.94
C ASP A 437 -20.11 3.29 -5.85
N SER A 438 -19.94 2.12 -6.45
CA SER A 438 -18.78 1.83 -7.30
C SER A 438 -19.09 1.99 -8.79
N THR A 439 -20.29 2.46 -9.15
CA THR A 439 -20.75 2.57 -10.55
C THR A 439 -19.74 3.32 -11.41
N GLY A 440 -19.35 4.54 -11.04
CA GLY A 440 -18.36 5.32 -11.78
C GLY A 440 -16.96 4.69 -11.81
N ALA A 441 -16.58 3.96 -10.75
CA ALA A 441 -15.28 3.31 -10.69
C ALA A 441 -15.11 2.22 -11.75
N TYR A 442 -16.19 1.47 -12.06
CA TYR A 442 -16.21 0.53 -13.18
C TYR A 442 -16.41 1.26 -14.52
N LEU A 443 -17.31 2.25 -14.57
CA LEU A 443 -17.68 2.90 -15.82
C LEU A 443 -16.58 3.77 -16.44
N LEU A 444 -15.63 4.29 -15.65
CA LEU A 444 -14.47 4.97 -16.21
C LEU A 444 -13.65 4.08 -17.15
N ALA A 445 -13.59 2.76 -16.90
CA ALA A 445 -12.96 1.82 -17.82
C ALA A 445 -13.65 1.82 -19.20
N TYR A 446 -14.99 1.84 -19.21
CA TYR A 446 -15.78 1.87 -20.44
C TYR A 446 -15.79 3.24 -21.13
N ALA A 447 -15.44 4.32 -20.42
CA ALA A 447 -15.32 5.67 -20.98
C ALA A 447 -13.95 5.94 -21.63
N LEU A 448 -12.94 5.10 -21.42
CA LEU A 448 -11.60 5.25 -22.00
C LEU A 448 -11.56 5.46 -23.53
N PRO A 449 -12.40 4.78 -24.34
CA PRO A 449 -12.40 5.01 -25.79
C PRO A 449 -12.75 6.44 -26.20
N LEU A 450 -13.45 7.18 -25.34
CA LEU A 450 -13.86 8.57 -25.61
C LEU A 450 -12.69 9.55 -25.52
N LYS A 451 -11.65 9.22 -24.75
CA LYS A 451 -10.47 10.08 -24.53
C LYS A 451 -10.83 11.54 -24.19
N SER A 452 -11.91 11.75 -23.47
CA SER A 452 -12.47 13.09 -23.22
C SER A 452 -11.86 13.78 -22.00
N LEU A 453 -11.36 13.01 -21.04
CA LEU A 453 -10.66 13.48 -19.84
C LEU A 453 -9.17 13.16 -19.90
N TYR A 454 -8.33 13.94 -19.22
CA TYR A 454 -6.89 13.69 -19.12
C TYR A 454 -6.60 12.32 -18.48
N ILE A 455 -7.33 11.95 -17.42
CA ILE A 455 -7.19 10.64 -16.78
C ILE A 455 -7.63 9.48 -17.68
N THR A 456 -8.45 9.75 -18.71
CA THR A 456 -8.90 8.77 -19.71
C THR A 456 -8.11 8.83 -21.03
N GLY A 457 -7.02 9.60 -21.09
CA GLY A 457 -6.15 9.67 -22.27
C GLY A 457 -6.52 10.73 -23.31
N LYS A 458 -7.04 11.90 -22.87
CA LYS A 458 -7.22 13.09 -23.73
C LYS A 458 -5.93 13.58 -24.35
N LYS A 459 -4.83 13.53 -23.59
CA LYS A 459 -3.49 13.79 -24.08
C LYS A 459 -2.91 12.48 -24.63
N ASP A 460 -2.16 12.56 -25.71
CA ASP A 460 -1.39 11.42 -26.20
C ASP A 460 -0.42 10.92 -25.11
N ASN A 461 -0.25 9.61 -25.05
CA ASN A 461 0.61 8.98 -24.06
C ASN A 461 2.07 9.41 -24.28
N SER A 462 2.82 9.50 -23.19
CA SER A 462 4.23 9.91 -23.22
C SER A 462 5.15 8.87 -23.85
N PHE A 463 4.69 7.64 -24.03
CA PHE A 463 5.44 6.53 -24.61
C PHE A 463 4.57 5.77 -25.64
N PRO A 464 5.18 5.10 -26.64
CA PRO A 464 4.44 4.38 -27.67
C PRO A 464 3.69 3.17 -27.07
N ALA A 465 2.57 2.81 -27.71
CA ALA A 465 1.84 1.59 -27.39
C ALA A 465 2.73 0.35 -27.55
N LEU A 466 2.51 -0.65 -26.69
CA LEU A 466 3.25 -1.91 -26.72
C LEU A 466 2.92 -2.70 -27.99
N LYS A 467 3.94 -3.35 -28.55
CA LYS A 467 3.77 -4.34 -29.62
C LYS A 467 3.23 -5.65 -29.05
N GLN A 468 2.67 -6.50 -29.92
CA GLN A 468 2.08 -7.78 -29.50
C GLN A 468 3.03 -8.64 -28.65
N SER A 469 4.30 -8.75 -29.03
CA SER A 469 5.29 -9.53 -28.27
C SER A 469 5.54 -8.99 -26.86
N GLU A 470 5.52 -7.66 -26.69
CA GLU A 470 5.67 -7.03 -25.38
C GLU A 470 4.40 -7.20 -24.53
N VAL A 471 3.23 -7.18 -25.16
CA VAL A 471 1.95 -7.47 -24.49
C VAL A 471 1.94 -8.91 -23.98
N ASP A 472 2.36 -9.87 -24.81
CA ASP A 472 2.42 -11.28 -24.45
C ASP A 472 3.37 -11.52 -23.26
N GLU A 473 4.55 -10.87 -23.27
CA GLU A 473 5.51 -10.90 -22.17
C GLU A 473 4.92 -10.31 -20.87
N VAL A 474 4.22 -9.18 -20.95
CA VAL A 474 3.60 -8.53 -19.79
C VAL A 474 2.46 -9.35 -19.20
N ILE A 475 1.61 -9.96 -20.04
CA ILE A 475 0.54 -10.84 -19.57
C ILE A 475 1.10 -12.12 -18.95
N ALA A 476 2.17 -12.67 -19.52
CA ALA A 476 2.87 -13.82 -18.95
C ALA A 476 3.48 -13.50 -17.58
N ALA A 477 4.05 -12.30 -17.39
CA ALA A 477 4.62 -11.87 -16.10
C ALA A 477 3.59 -11.83 -14.96
N GLY A 478 2.32 -11.55 -15.28
CA GLY A 478 1.21 -11.56 -14.32
C GLY A 478 0.81 -12.94 -13.78
N ARG A 479 1.27 -14.03 -14.41
CA ARG A 479 0.87 -15.40 -14.04
C ARG A 479 1.58 -15.92 -12.80
N GLY A 480 0.94 -16.84 -12.09
CA GLY A 480 1.54 -17.55 -10.97
C GLY A 480 1.74 -16.69 -9.72
N PHE A 481 0.94 -15.64 -9.54
CA PHE A 481 0.93 -14.85 -8.30
C PHE A 481 0.49 -15.69 -7.10
N PHE A 482 -0.57 -16.49 -7.24
CA PHE A 482 -1.08 -17.34 -6.17
C PHE A 482 -0.53 -18.75 -6.23
N SER A 483 0.44 -19.04 -5.36
CA SER A 483 0.92 -20.40 -5.14
C SER A 483 -0.16 -21.35 -4.61
N THR A 484 -1.28 -20.87 -4.07
CA THR A 484 -2.33 -21.70 -3.45
C THR A 484 -3.45 -22.14 -4.39
N LYS A 485 -3.53 -21.61 -5.63
CA LYS A 485 -4.45 -22.16 -6.64
C LYS A 485 -3.87 -23.50 -7.12
N GLU A 486 -4.27 -24.62 -6.53
CA GLU A 486 -3.74 -25.98 -6.81
C GLU A 486 -3.84 -26.44 -8.26
N LYS A 487 -4.70 -25.80 -9.05
CA LYS A 487 -4.86 -26.06 -10.49
C LYS A 487 -4.23 -25.00 -11.39
N ASP A 488 -3.58 -23.98 -10.83
CA ASP A 488 -2.88 -22.99 -11.63
C ASP A 488 -1.62 -23.63 -12.24
N ARG A 489 -1.62 -23.79 -13.56
CA ARG A 489 -0.51 -24.36 -14.33
C ARG A 489 0.74 -23.47 -14.31
N PHE A 490 0.66 -22.27 -13.74
CA PHE A 490 1.72 -21.25 -13.81
C PHE A 490 2.49 -21.02 -12.50
N ARG A 491 2.40 -21.95 -11.54
CA ARG A 491 3.19 -21.97 -10.30
C ARG A 491 4.70 -21.93 -10.58
N TYR A 492 5.44 -21.15 -9.78
CA TYR A 492 6.91 -21.09 -9.91
C TYR A 492 7.55 -22.41 -9.50
N GLU A 493 6.97 -23.13 -8.53
CA GLU A 493 7.44 -24.45 -8.11
C GLU A 493 7.39 -25.48 -9.26
N ASN A 494 6.53 -25.29 -10.26
CA ASN A 494 6.35 -26.19 -11.39
C ASN A 494 7.20 -25.81 -12.62
N ARG A 495 7.88 -24.66 -12.61
CA ARG A 495 8.74 -24.22 -13.73
C ARG A 495 10.02 -25.05 -13.81
N SER A 496 10.55 -25.25 -15.00
CA SER A 496 11.86 -25.88 -15.18
C SER A 496 12.97 -24.98 -14.61
N GLU A 497 14.17 -25.54 -14.38
CA GLU A 497 15.32 -24.77 -13.93
C GLU A 497 15.72 -23.71 -14.96
N GLU A 498 15.61 -24.05 -16.25
CA GLU A 498 15.84 -23.14 -17.37
C GLU A 498 14.85 -21.97 -17.36
N GLU A 499 13.55 -22.23 -17.20
CA GLU A 499 12.52 -21.18 -17.13
C GLU A 499 12.74 -20.24 -15.92
N LEU A 500 13.23 -20.78 -14.80
CA LEU A 500 13.55 -19.97 -13.63
C LEU A 500 14.79 -19.10 -13.88
N LEU A 501 15.84 -19.64 -14.50
CA LEU A 501 17.04 -18.90 -14.88
C LEU A 501 16.73 -17.80 -15.90
N GLU A 502 15.89 -18.08 -16.91
CA GLU A 502 15.38 -17.06 -17.86
C GLU A 502 14.57 -15.98 -17.14
N GLY A 503 13.78 -16.36 -16.13
CA GLY A 503 13.01 -15.41 -15.32
C GLY A 503 13.87 -14.40 -14.55
N LEU A 504 15.16 -14.68 -14.30
CA LEU A 504 16.08 -13.72 -13.71
C LEU A 504 16.38 -12.52 -14.64
N SER A 505 16.18 -12.67 -15.95
CA SER A 505 16.34 -11.60 -16.93
C SER A 505 15.05 -10.84 -17.23
N SER A 506 13.94 -11.15 -16.55
CA SER A 506 12.64 -10.51 -16.81
C SER A 506 12.65 -9.01 -16.48
N TRP A 507 11.95 -8.20 -17.29
CA TRP A 507 11.67 -6.80 -16.95
C TRP A 507 10.92 -6.67 -15.61
N SER A 508 10.08 -7.67 -15.25
CA SER A 508 9.25 -7.64 -14.06
C SER A 508 10.07 -7.98 -12.80
N PRO A 509 10.15 -7.05 -11.82
CA PRO A 509 10.82 -7.34 -10.54
C PRO A 509 10.18 -8.50 -9.78
N SER A 510 8.85 -8.67 -9.90
CA SER A 510 8.14 -9.78 -9.27
C SER A 510 8.53 -11.13 -9.87
N VAL A 511 8.74 -11.20 -11.18
CA VAL A 511 9.22 -12.43 -11.84
C VAL A 511 10.64 -12.76 -11.41
N ARG A 512 11.56 -11.77 -11.46
CA ARG A 512 12.96 -11.96 -11.03
C ARG A 512 13.04 -12.47 -9.59
N LYS A 513 12.32 -11.82 -8.67
CA LYS A 513 12.29 -12.18 -7.25
C LYS A 513 11.74 -13.58 -7.01
N ARG A 514 10.63 -13.95 -7.67
CA ARG A 514 10.03 -15.29 -7.51
C ARG A 514 10.92 -16.37 -8.09
N SER A 515 11.54 -16.13 -9.25
CA SER A 515 12.52 -17.03 -9.83
C SER A 515 13.72 -17.22 -8.93
N SER A 516 14.30 -16.13 -8.41
CA SER A 516 15.42 -16.14 -7.47
C SER A 516 15.09 -16.93 -6.19
N LEU A 517 13.95 -16.65 -5.57
CA LEU A 517 13.49 -17.35 -4.36
C LEU A 517 13.25 -18.84 -4.60
N GLU A 518 12.71 -19.21 -5.78
CA GLU A 518 12.45 -20.61 -6.09
C GLU A 518 13.75 -21.37 -6.39
N LEU A 519 14.68 -20.79 -7.16
CA LEU A 519 16.02 -21.36 -7.35
C LEU A 519 16.73 -21.58 -6.01
N GLY A 520 16.61 -20.64 -5.06
CA GLY A 520 17.20 -20.77 -3.73
C GLY A 520 16.64 -21.93 -2.88
N LYS A 521 15.44 -22.43 -3.19
CA LYS A 521 14.89 -23.62 -2.51
C LYS A 521 15.33 -24.94 -3.15
N ARG A 522 15.81 -24.89 -4.40
CA ARG A 522 16.14 -26.09 -5.19
C ARG A 522 17.57 -26.55 -4.90
N LYS A 523 17.78 -27.86 -5.01
CA LYS A 523 19.13 -28.43 -5.02
C LYS A 523 19.66 -28.36 -6.45
N GLY A 524 20.78 -27.70 -6.66
CA GLY A 524 21.41 -27.60 -7.98
C GLY A 524 22.61 -26.66 -7.97
N ASP A 525 23.47 -26.78 -8.97
CA ASP A 525 24.59 -25.86 -9.18
C ASP A 525 24.19 -24.75 -10.16
N PHE A 526 23.53 -23.71 -9.63
CA PHE A 526 23.07 -22.56 -10.40
C PHE A 526 24.11 -21.42 -10.44
N GLN A 527 25.14 -21.47 -9.58
CA GLN A 527 26.09 -20.36 -9.40
C GLN A 527 26.78 -19.96 -10.73
N PRO A 528 27.28 -20.88 -11.59
CA PRO A 528 27.91 -20.51 -12.85
C PRO A 528 26.98 -19.76 -13.81
N ALA A 529 25.72 -20.20 -13.93
CA ALA A 529 24.74 -19.56 -14.79
C ALA A 529 24.40 -18.15 -14.29
N VAL A 530 24.21 -17.99 -12.98
CA VAL A 530 23.91 -16.70 -12.37
C VAL A 530 25.11 -15.73 -12.46
N LEU A 531 26.34 -16.22 -12.29
CA LEU A 531 27.56 -15.41 -12.47
C LEU A 531 27.73 -14.92 -13.92
N LYS A 532 27.24 -15.66 -14.91
CA LYS A 532 27.22 -15.20 -16.30
C LYS A 532 26.21 -14.06 -16.49
N LEU A 533 25.04 -14.14 -15.85
CA LEU A 533 23.99 -13.11 -15.96
C LEU A 533 24.39 -11.78 -15.30
N ILE A 534 25.02 -11.80 -14.12
CA ILE A 534 25.50 -10.57 -13.46
C ILE A 534 26.60 -9.84 -14.26
N ALA A 535 27.33 -10.58 -15.12
CA ALA A 535 28.36 -10.05 -16.00
C ALA A 535 27.83 -9.58 -17.37
N SER A 536 26.52 -9.72 -17.64
CA SER A 536 25.92 -9.28 -18.91
C SER A 536 25.69 -7.76 -18.96
N ASP A 537 25.47 -7.23 -20.16
CA ASP A 537 25.12 -5.82 -20.38
C ASP A 537 23.63 -5.52 -20.13
N ASP A 538 22.79 -6.56 -20.03
CA ASP A 538 21.36 -6.40 -19.77
C ASP A 538 21.11 -6.07 -18.29
N ARG A 539 20.54 -4.89 -18.03
CA ARG A 539 20.30 -4.41 -16.66
C ARG A 539 19.41 -5.34 -15.84
N TYR A 540 18.41 -5.96 -16.45
CA TYR A 540 17.47 -6.83 -15.75
C TYR A 540 18.12 -8.16 -15.34
N SER A 541 18.90 -8.76 -16.24
CA SER A 541 19.77 -9.91 -15.95
C SER A 541 20.71 -9.61 -14.77
N ARG A 542 21.32 -8.43 -14.74
CA ARG A 542 22.18 -8.01 -13.61
C ARG A 542 21.39 -7.91 -12.30
N TYR A 543 20.19 -7.32 -12.31
CA TYR A 543 19.35 -7.23 -11.10
C TYR A 543 18.93 -8.61 -10.59
N GLY A 544 18.36 -9.45 -11.45
CA GLY A 544 17.89 -10.78 -11.05
C GLY A 544 19.02 -11.70 -10.64
N ALA A 545 20.18 -11.62 -11.32
CA ALA A 545 21.35 -12.37 -10.91
C ALA A 545 21.90 -11.94 -9.54
N THR A 546 21.95 -10.62 -9.30
CA THR A 546 22.39 -10.08 -8.00
C THR A 546 21.47 -10.54 -6.86
N GLU A 547 20.15 -10.52 -7.07
CA GLU A 547 19.19 -11.07 -6.12
C GLU A 547 19.36 -12.58 -5.93
N ALA A 548 19.49 -13.35 -7.02
CA ALA A 548 19.72 -14.80 -6.99
C ALA A 548 20.98 -15.21 -6.24
N LEU A 549 22.11 -14.51 -6.41
CA LEU A 549 23.35 -14.81 -5.67
C LEU A 549 23.19 -14.68 -4.15
N GLY A 550 22.23 -13.89 -3.68
CA GLY A 550 21.89 -13.78 -2.25
C GLY A 550 20.93 -14.88 -1.74
N GLN A 551 20.26 -15.61 -2.64
CA GLN A 551 19.26 -16.64 -2.30
C GLN A 551 19.76 -18.07 -2.51
N ILE A 552 20.57 -18.31 -3.55
CA ILE A 552 21.07 -19.64 -3.86
C ILE A 552 22.13 -20.07 -2.85
N GLU A 553 22.14 -21.35 -2.49
CA GLU A 553 23.26 -21.91 -1.74
C GLU A 553 24.53 -21.87 -2.61
N PRO A 554 25.64 -21.29 -2.13
CA PRO A 554 26.90 -21.30 -2.88
C PRO A 554 27.34 -22.74 -3.15
N SER A 555 27.70 -23.05 -4.40
CA SER A 555 28.31 -24.33 -4.75
C SER A 555 29.71 -24.43 -4.14
N ALA A 556 29.78 -24.98 -2.92
CA ALA A 556 30.99 -25.19 -2.10
C ALA A 556 31.83 -23.94 -1.72
N ASP A 557 31.88 -22.88 -2.54
CA ASP A 557 32.65 -21.65 -2.31
C ASP A 557 31.85 -20.35 -2.61
N PRO A 558 31.57 -19.50 -1.60
CA PRO A 558 30.91 -18.21 -1.78
C PRO A 558 31.81 -17.12 -2.40
N THR A 559 33.12 -17.34 -2.55
CA THR A 559 34.09 -16.30 -2.95
C THR A 559 33.75 -15.66 -4.29
N ALA A 560 33.36 -16.46 -5.29
CA ALA A 560 32.98 -15.93 -6.60
C ALA A 560 31.73 -15.05 -6.53
N SER A 561 30.70 -15.47 -5.78
CA SER A 561 29.49 -14.67 -5.54
C SER A 561 29.82 -13.36 -4.81
N VAL A 562 30.61 -13.42 -3.72
CA VAL A 562 31.00 -12.24 -2.95
C VAL A 562 31.79 -11.25 -3.80
N SER A 563 32.74 -11.74 -4.62
CA SER A 563 33.52 -10.90 -5.54
C SER A 563 32.63 -10.21 -6.58
N ALA A 564 31.72 -10.95 -7.22
CA ALA A 564 30.80 -10.40 -8.22
C ALA A 564 29.85 -9.36 -7.61
N LEU A 565 29.30 -9.62 -6.43
CA LEU A 565 28.44 -8.68 -5.71
C LEU A 565 29.20 -7.45 -5.20
N THR A 566 30.45 -7.62 -4.76
CA THR A 566 31.31 -6.48 -4.36
C THR A 566 31.58 -5.57 -5.55
N LYS A 567 31.85 -6.13 -6.74
CA LYS A 567 31.97 -5.35 -7.98
C LYS A 567 30.66 -4.66 -8.37
N ALA A 568 29.52 -5.33 -8.19
CA ALA A 568 28.20 -4.73 -8.44
C ALA A 568 27.91 -3.53 -7.52
N LEU A 569 28.44 -3.53 -6.29
CA LEU A 569 28.37 -2.42 -5.34
C LEU A 569 29.16 -1.18 -5.79
N GLU A 570 30.06 -1.31 -6.77
CA GLU A 570 30.82 -0.20 -7.37
C GLU A 570 30.16 0.35 -8.64
N SER A 571 29.05 -0.23 -9.09
CA SER A 571 28.37 0.18 -10.34
C SER A 571 27.81 1.61 -10.24
N ASP A 572 27.77 2.34 -11.35
CA ASP A 572 27.08 3.66 -11.41
C ASP A 572 25.55 3.55 -11.21
N ASP A 573 25.00 2.36 -11.45
CA ASP A 573 23.59 2.04 -11.24
C ASP A 573 23.26 1.88 -9.74
N LEU A 574 22.56 2.87 -9.20
CA LEU A 574 22.09 2.91 -7.82
C LEU A 574 21.20 1.72 -7.43
N CYS A 575 20.36 1.22 -8.35
CA CYS A 575 19.50 0.07 -8.08
C CYS A 575 20.36 -1.18 -7.85
N LEU A 576 21.33 -1.42 -8.74
CA LEU A 576 22.22 -2.57 -8.64
C LEU A 576 23.05 -2.56 -7.35
N ARG A 577 23.58 -1.39 -6.96
CA ARG A 577 24.36 -1.26 -5.71
C ARG A 577 23.55 -1.66 -4.47
N ILE A 578 22.29 -1.27 -4.41
CA ILE A 578 21.41 -1.60 -3.29
C ILE A 578 21.10 -3.09 -3.24
N ILE A 579 20.71 -3.68 -4.38
CA ILE A 579 20.45 -5.13 -4.45
C ILE A 579 21.72 -5.91 -4.08
N ALA A 580 22.90 -5.44 -4.50
CA ALA A 580 24.18 -6.05 -4.15
C ALA A 580 24.46 -5.98 -2.65
N GLY A 581 24.25 -4.82 -2.01
CA GLY A 581 24.38 -4.66 -0.57
C GLY A 581 23.42 -5.56 0.23
N GLN A 582 22.19 -5.77 -0.26
CA GLN A 582 21.24 -6.70 0.34
C GLN A 582 21.66 -8.16 0.15
N ALA A 583 22.08 -8.55 -1.06
CA ALA A 583 22.54 -9.89 -1.36
C ALA A 583 23.79 -10.28 -0.54
N LEU A 584 24.75 -9.36 -0.37
CA LEU A 584 25.92 -9.55 0.50
C LEU A 584 25.50 -9.80 1.96
N ALA A 585 24.51 -9.05 2.46
CA ALA A 585 23.97 -9.26 3.80
C ALA A 585 23.26 -10.61 3.94
N SER A 586 22.52 -11.05 2.90
CA SER A 586 21.89 -12.38 2.86
C SER A 586 22.90 -13.52 2.87
N ILE A 587 24.07 -13.38 2.21
CA ILE A 587 25.17 -14.35 2.28
C ILE A 587 25.75 -14.45 3.71
N GLY A 588 25.80 -13.33 4.44
CA GLY A 588 26.26 -13.30 5.82
C GLY A 588 27.78 -13.35 5.97
N ARG A 589 28.30 -14.17 6.91
CA ARG A 589 29.71 -14.14 7.33
C ARG A 589 30.74 -14.22 6.19
N PRO A 590 30.55 -15.02 5.11
CA PRO A 590 31.50 -15.03 3.99
C PRO A 590 31.64 -13.68 3.27
N ALA A 591 30.64 -12.79 3.35
CA ALA A 591 30.65 -11.48 2.73
C ALA A 591 31.31 -10.38 3.61
N MET A 592 31.90 -10.74 4.76
CA MET A 592 32.57 -9.77 5.65
C MET A 592 33.70 -8.98 4.96
N SER A 593 34.33 -9.54 3.92
CA SER A 593 35.33 -8.85 3.12
C SER A 593 34.79 -7.62 2.37
N ALA A 594 33.47 -7.53 2.15
CA ALA A 594 32.83 -6.39 1.49
C ALA A 594 32.45 -5.25 2.45
N VAL A 595 32.48 -5.48 3.77
CA VAL A 595 32.08 -4.49 4.79
C VAL A 595 32.82 -3.15 4.66
N PRO A 596 34.14 -3.10 4.41
CA PRO A 596 34.84 -1.83 4.20
C PRO A 596 34.25 -1.02 3.04
N LEU A 597 34.00 -1.64 1.88
CA LEU A 597 33.40 -0.94 0.75
C LEU A 597 31.97 -0.48 1.08
N MET A 598 31.16 -1.32 1.72
CA MET A 598 29.80 -0.95 2.14
C MET A 598 29.79 0.25 3.09
N LEU A 599 30.71 0.32 4.06
CA LEU A 599 30.82 1.46 4.96
C LEU A 599 31.32 2.72 4.23
N GLN A 600 32.24 2.59 3.27
CA GLN A 600 32.67 3.71 2.42
C GLN A 600 31.49 4.27 1.63
N ARG A 601 30.72 3.41 0.95
CA ARG A 601 29.52 3.81 0.21
C ARG A 601 28.49 4.49 1.12
N LEU A 602 28.23 3.94 2.31
CA LEU A 602 27.32 4.55 3.28
C LEU A 602 27.76 5.96 3.71
N ALA A 603 29.08 6.19 3.80
CA ALA A 603 29.64 7.49 4.14
C ALA A 603 29.65 8.51 2.97
N MET A 604 29.19 8.13 1.78
CA MET A 604 29.06 9.02 0.61
C MET A 604 27.64 9.57 0.50
N THR A 605 27.51 10.83 0.09
CA THR A 605 26.23 11.50 -0.18
C THR A 605 26.17 11.93 -1.64
N ASP A 606 25.12 11.55 -2.36
CA ASP A 606 24.83 12.01 -3.73
C ASP A 606 23.48 12.72 -3.75
N VAL A 607 23.48 14.03 -3.51
CA VAL A 607 22.24 14.82 -3.42
C VAL A 607 21.52 15.01 -4.77
N GLU A 608 22.21 14.77 -5.89
CA GLU A 608 21.65 14.95 -7.22
C GLU A 608 20.88 13.70 -7.66
N SER A 609 21.55 12.54 -7.64
CA SER A 609 20.98 11.27 -8.11
C SER A 609 20.26 10.48 -7.01
N ASP A 610 20.66 10.67 -5.75
CA ASP A 610 20.06 10.02 -4.57
C ASP A 610 19.74 11.06 -3.47
N PRO A 611 18.85 12.03 -3.74
CA PRO A 611 18.56 13.16 -2.84
C PRO A 611 18.05 12.74 -1.46
N ARG A 612 17.57 11.49 -1.31
CA ARG A 612 17.04 10.95 -0.06
C ARG A 612 18.00 9.99 0.65
N GLY A 613 19.19 9.77 0.09
CA GLY A 613 20.16 8.81 0.62
C GLY A 613 19.59 7.39 0.70
N MET A 614 18.93 6.93 -0.34
CA MET A 614 18.36 5.58 -0.42
C MET A 614 19.46 4.50 -0.40
N GLU A 615 20.62 4.74 -1.01
CA GLU A 615 21.76 3.84 -0.88
C GLU A 615 22.17 3.68 0.59
N GLN A 616 22.34 4.82 1.28
CA GLN A 616 22.67 4.83 2.70
C GLN A 616 21.62 4.13 3.54
N ARG A 617 20.33 4.36 3.23
CA ARG A 617 19.19 3.74 3.92
C ARG A 617 19.27 2.22 3.87
N PHE A 618 19.43 1.66 2.67
CA PHE A 618 19.47 0.20 2.51
C PHE A 618 20.77 -0.40 3.04
N LEU A 619 21.91 0.29 2.89
CA LEU A 619 23.16 -0.14 3.52
C LEU A 619 23.08 -0.11 5.06
N CYS A 620 22.33 0.82 5.66
CA CYS A 620 22.07 0.80 7.10
C CYS A 620 21.37 -0.50 7.54
N PHE A 621 20.45 -1.03 6.73
CA PHE A 621 19.81 -2.32 7.02
C PHE A 621 20.80 -3.48 6.84
N SER A 622 21.46 -3.54 5.68
CA SER A 622 22.42 -4.58 5.33
C SER A 622 23.63 -4.67 6.27
N LEU A 623 24.03 -3.57 6.89
CA LEU A 623 25.15 -3.54 7.84
C LEU A 623 24.68 -3.71 9.28
N PHE A 624 23.69 -2.95 9.71
CA PHE A 624 23.44 -2.73 11.15
C PHE A 624 22.20 -3.44 11.69
N ASP A 625 21.29 -3.97 10.87
CA ASP A 625 20.13 -4.67 11.43
C ASP A 625 20.57 -5.85 12.32
N ARG A 626 20.00 -5.94 13.53
CA ARG A 626 20.40 -6.96 14.53
C ARG A 626 20.26 -8.39 14.00
N ARG A 627 19.31 -8.60 13.08
CA ARG A 627 19.11 -9.86 12.37
C ARG A 627 19.29 -9.56 10.88
N GLY A 628 20.19 -10.27 10.23
CA GLY A 628 20.47 -10.11 8.79
C GLY A 628 21.51 -9.05 8.45
N GLY A 629 21.86 -8.13 9.35
CA GLY A 629 22.97 -7.20 9.13
C GLY A 629 24.33 -7.86 9.36
N LEU A 630 25.31 -7.56 8.50
CA LEU A 630 26.66 -8.16 8.56
C LEU A 630 27.39 -7.86 9.87
N ILE A 631 27.21 -6.67 10.43
CA ILE A 631 27.93 -6.19 11.62
C ILE A 631 26.99 -5.79 12.78
N GLY A 632 25.69 -6.04 12.65
CA GLY A 632 24.70 -5.75 13.70
C GLY A 632 24.86 -6.62 14.96
N GLY A 633 25.58 -7.74 14.87
CA GLY A 633 25.84 -8.68 15.98
C GLY A 633 27.27 -8.72 16.51
N SER A 634 28.24 -8.12 15.81
CA SER A 634 29.66 -8.06 16.19
C SER A 634 30.40 -7.01 15.37
N LEU A 635 31.44 -6.42 15.94
CA LEU A 635 32.35 -5.49 15.27
C LEU A 635 33.78 -6.08 15.13
N GLU A 636 33.93 -7.40 15.24
CA GLU A 636 35.21 -8.09 15.04
C GLU A 636 35.68 -7.92 13.59
N GLY A 637 36.94 -7.50 13.41
CA GLY A 637 37.53 -7.27 12.09
C GLY A 637 37.03 -6.02 11.35
N VAL A 638 36.20 -5.20 11.98
CA VAL A 638 35.65 -3.97 11.38
C VAL A 638 36.58 -2.78 11.64
N ASP A 639 36.91 -2.04 10.58
CA ASP A 639 37.63 -0.77 10.66
C ASP A 639 36.80 0.26 11.45
N ARG A 640 37.36 0.71 12.58
CA ARG A 640 36.67 1.60 13.51
C ARG A 640 36.56 3.02 13.00
N GLU A 641 37.58 3.54 12.32
CA GLU A 641 37.54 4.91 11.79
C GLU A 641 36.45 5.02 10.73
N LEU A 642 36.43 4.05 9.82
CA LEU A 642 35.46 3.99 8.75
C LEU A 642 34.04 3.76 9.27
N LEU A 643 33.86 2.87 10.26
CA LEU A 643 32.59 2.66 10.94
C LEU A 643 32.05 3.95 11.54
N LEU A 644 32.87 4.70 12.29
CA LEU A 644 32.43 5.94 12.95
C LEU A 644 32.04 7.00 11.91
N ARG A 645 32.77 7.09 10.80
CA ARG A 645 32.40 7.99 9.68
C ARG A 645 31.04 7.60 9.08
N ALA A 646 30.84 6.32 8.79
CA ALA A 646 29.59 5.80 8.23
C ALA A 646 28.41 6.05 9.20
N VAL A 647 28.57 5.72 10.48
CA VAL A 647 27.55 5.95 11.52
C VAL A 647 27.16 7.42 11.61
N ARG A 648 28.12 8.35 11.58
CA ARG A 648 27.84 9.80 11.61
C ARG A 648 26.94 10.24 10.46
N ILE A 649 27.21 9.76 9.25
CA ILE A 649 26.41 10.06 8.05
C ILE A 649 25.04 9.38 8.11
N GLY A 650 25.00 8.08 8.46
CA GLY A 650 23.74 7.34 8.55
C GLY A 650 22.75 7.92 9.57
N LEU A 651 23.23 8.53 10.65
CA LEU A 651 22.39 9.24 11.62
C LEU A 651 21.68 10.48 11.06
N GLN A 652 22.10 10.98 9.90
CA GLN A 652 21.47 12.10 9.21
C GLN A 652 20.42 11.67 8.18
N ASN A 653 20.32 10.37 7.86
CA ASN A 653 19.44 9.84 6.82
C ASN A 653 17.98 10.26 7.04
N GLU A 654 17.20 10.50 5.98
CA GLU A 654 15.83 10.98 6.12
C GLU A 654 14.83 9.93 6.67
N ASP A 655 15.21 8.65 6.70
CA ASP A 655 14.38 7.54 7.15
C ASP A 655 14.63 7.14 8.61
N GLY A 656 13.56 7.15 9.41
CA GLY A 656 13.63 6.78 10.83
C GLY A 656 14.09 5.33 11.08
N ARG A 657 13.79 4.39 10.18
CA ARG A 657 14.22 2.98 10.34
C ARG A 657 15.72 2.85 10.10
N ALA A 658 16.27 3.52 9.08
CA ALA A 658 17.72 3.53 8.83
C ALA A 658 18.51 4.11 10.01
N ARG A 659 18.07 5.25 10.55
CA ARG A 659 18.67 5.78 11.80
C ARG A 659 18.54 4.78 12.95
N GLY A 660 17.41 4.08 13.03
CA GLY A 660 17.14 3.09 14.07
C GLY A 660 18.10 1.89 14.07
N SER A 661 18.46 1.38 12.89
CA SER A 661 19.33 0.20 12.78
C SER A 661 20.74 0.46 13.34
N ILE A 662 21.25 1.68 13.23
CA ILE A 662 22.56 2.11 13.76
C ILE A 662 22.65 1.90 15.28
N GLY A 663 21.54 1.94 16.01
CA GLY A 663 21.54 1.74 17.46
C GLY A 663 22.12 0.40 17.92
N THR A 664 22.16 -0.61 17.05
CA THR A 664 22.68 -1.95 17.37
C THR A 664 24.19 -1.97 17.62
N VAL A 665 24.95 -1.07 17.00
CA VAL A 665 26.42 -1.08 17.12
C VAL A 665 26.91 -0.38 18.39
N TYR A 666 26.09 0.48 18.99
CA TYR A 666 26.42 1.25 20.20
C TYR A 666 26.86 0.38 21.37
N GLN A 667 26.28 -0.83 21.51
CA GLN A 667 26.61 -1.72 22.61
C GLN A 667 28.06 -2.24 22.56
N TYR A 668 28.68 -2.25 21.37
CA TYR A 668 30.02 -2.79 21.11
C TYR A 668 31.13 -1.72 21.10
N LEU A 669 30.78 -0.46 21.36
CA LEU A 669 31.72 0.66 21.40
C LEU A 669 31.99 1.06 22.85
N SER A 670 33.26 1.33 23.15
CA SER A 670 33.70 1.93 24.41
C SER A 670 33.33 3.41 24.48
N TYR A 671 33.51 4.02 25.66
CA TYR A 671 33.28 5.46 25.82
C TYR A 671 34.20 6.29 24.91
N GLU A 672 35.48 5.94 24.81
CA GLU A 672 36.43 6.70 23.99
C GLU A 672 36.11 6.60 22.49
N GLU A 673 35.63 5.45 22.02
CA GLU A 673 35.21 5.26 20.63
C GLU A 673 33.91 6.01 20.29
N ILE A 674 32.95 6.08 21.21
CA ILE A 674 31.66 6.76 20.97
C ILE A 674 31.75 8.27 21.16
N LYS A 675 32.74 8.76 21.92
CA LYS A 675 32.95 10.17 22.24
C LYS A 675 32.85 11.11 21.01
N PRO A 676 33.48 10.81 19.86
CA PRO A 676 33.40 11.65 18.65
C PRO A 676 32.04 11.62 17.93
N LEU A 677 31.14 10.71 18.31
CA LEU A 677 29.78 10.60 17.77
C LEU A 677 28.72 11.23 18.68
N LEU A 678 29.04 11.54 19.94
CA LEU A 678 28.07 12.08 20.90
C LEU A 678 27.28 13.29 20.39
N PRO A 679 27.87 14.28 19.68
CA PRO A 679 27.10 15.38 19.09
C PRO A 679 26.08 14.92 18.05
N ALA A 680 26.47 14.01 17.15
CA ALA A 680 25.58 13.48 16.11
C ALA A 680 24.46 12.60 16.69
N ILE A 681 24.77 11.80 17.71
CA ILE A 681 23.80 10.98 18.43
C ILE A 681 22.81 11.86 19.19
N HIS A 682 23.30 12.90 19.87
CA HIS A 682 22.44 13.89 20.52
C HIS A 682 21.49 14.55 19.51
N GLN A 683 22.01 15.00 18.37
CA GLN A 683 21.19 15.57 17.31
C GLN A 683 20.12 14.58 16.82
N ALA A 684 20.46 13.31 16.59
CA ALA A 684 19.49 12.28 16.18
C ALA A 684 18.44 11.95 17.25
N ILE A 685 18.71 12.20 18.54
CA ILE A 685 17.72 12.12 19.62
C ILE A 685 16.74 13.31 19.56
N VAL A 686 17.27 14.51 19.37
CA VAL A 686 16.51 15.77 19.42
C VAL A 686 15.70 15.99 18.15
N GLU A 687 16.27 15.68 16.98
CA GLU A 687 15.70 15.93 15.65
C GLU A 687 15.20 14.61 15.04
N PRO A 688 13.89 14.33 15.09
CA PRO A 688 13.33 13.15 14.46
C PRO A 688 13.61 13.16 12.95
N ALA A 689 13.78 11.96 12.38
CA ALA A 689 13.85 11.81 10.94
C ALA A 689 12.57 12.41 10.28
N PRO A 690 12.71 13.09 9.13
CA PRO A 690 11.58 13.72 8.44
C PRO A 690 10.61 12.69 7.84
N SER A 691 11.07 11.46 7.56
CA SER A 691 10.24 10.31 7.19
C SER A 691 10.20 9.23 8.27
N GLY A 692 9.16 8.39 8.23
CA GLY A 692 9.05 7.20 9.08
C GLY A 692 8.63 7.50 10.51
N ILE A 693 7.53 8.23 10.73
CA ILE A 693 7.00 8.55 12.08
C ILE A 693 6.88 7.32 12.99
N MET A 694 6.46 6.18 12.45
CA MET A 694 6.38 4.91 13.19
C MET A 694 7.75 4.43 13.71
N PHE A 695 8.83 4.72 12.98
CA PHE A 695 10.19 4.25 13.26
C PHE A 695 11.11 5.33 13.85
N ALA A 696 10.65 6.58 13.93
CA ALA A 696 11.43 7.71 14.44
C ALA A 696 11.86 7.57 15.91
N ASN A 697 11.25 6.67 16.69
CA ASN A 697 11.57 6.49 18.10
C ASN A 697 12.82 5.63 18.35
N GLN A 698 13.16 4.71 17.44
CA GLN A 698 14.15 3.66 17.73
C GLN A 698 15.54 4.24 18.00
N VAL A 699 16.03 5.11 17.11
CA VAL A 699 17.33 5.78 17.28
C VAL A 699 17.37 6.67 18.53
N ARG A 700 16.26 7.35 18.83
CA ARG A 700 16.16 8.27 19.98
C ARG A 700 16.26 7.49 21.29
N LEU A 701 15.56 6.36 21.38
CA LEU A 701 15.57 5.46 22.53
C LEU A 701 16.94 4.81 22.72
N ALA A 702 17.54 4.28 21.65
CA ALA A 702 18.89 3.72 21.70
C ALA A 702 19.93 4.79 22.10
N GLY A 703 19.77 6.02 21.61
CA GLY A 703 20.61 7.16 21.96
C GLY A 703 20.55 7.51 23.44
N VAL A 704 19.36 7.69 24.03
CA VAL A 704 19.27 8.02 25.47
C VAL A 704 19.75 6.87 26.36
N GLU A 705 19.55 5.61 25.96
CA GLU A 705 20.11 4.45 26.65
C GLU A 705 21.63 4.44 26.61
N LEU A 706 22.23 4.78 25.47
CA LEU A 706 23.68 4.93 25.34
C LEU A 706 24.21 6.07 26.22
N LEU A 707 23.55 7.24 26.23
CA LEU A 707 23.94 8.36 27.09
C LEU A 707 23.89 7.93 28.57
N ALA A 708 22.87 7.18 28.97
CA ALA A 708 22.74 6.65 30.33
C ALA A 708 23.82 5.62 30.68
N LYS A 709 24.11 4.67 29.79
CA LYS A 709 25.20 3.69 29.92
C LYS A 709 26.54 4.38 30.23
N HIS A 710 26.80 5.53 29.61
CA HIS A 710 28.05 6.29 29.80
C HIS A 710 27.95 7.45 30.79
N ARG A 711 26.83 7.58 31.52
CA ARG A 711 26.58 8.61 32.54
C ARG A 711 26.72 10.04 31.99
N ILE A 712 26.19 10.29 30.80
CA ILE A 712 26.26 11.60 30.13
C ILE A 712 25.08 12.44 30.58
N ARG A 713 25.35 13.60 31.20
CA ARG A 713 24.35 14.43 31.90
C ARG A 713 23.17 14.83 31.00
N GLU A 714 23.46 15.15 29.75
CA GLU A 714 22.50 15.63 28.75
C GLU A 714 21.42 14.58 28.43
N GLY A 715 21.67 13.29 28.67
CA GLY A 715 20.68 12.23 28.44
C GLY A 715 19.48 12.27 29.39
N MET A 716 19.63 12.82 30.60
CA MET A 716 18.55 12.88 31.59
C MET A 716 17.37 13.76 31.14
N PRO A 717 17.55 15.06 30.78
CA PRO A 717 16.44 15.86 30.29
C PRO A 717 15.84 15.30 28.98
N LEU A 718 16.67 14.74 28.09
CA LEU A 718 16.22 14.15 26.82
C LEU A 718 15.26 12.97 27.03
N CYS A 719 15.51 12.11 28.03
CA CYS A 719 14.59 11.02 28.34
C CYS A 719 13.16 11.51 28.59
N ILE A 720 12.98 12.69 29.17
CA ILE A 720 11.65 13.27 29.43
C ILE A 720 11.10 13.91 28.16
N GLU A 721 11.93 14.65 27.42
CA GLU A 721 11.52 15.40 26.23
C GLU A 721 11.03 14.48 25.10
N ILE A 722 11.68 13.34 24.89
CA ILE A 722 11.27 12.39 23.83
C ILE A 722 10.05 11.53 24.20
N MET A 723 9.52 11.63 25.42
CA MET A 723 8.32 10.88 25.81
C MET A 723 7.11 11.25 24.96
N GLU A 724 6.98 12.55 24.62
CA GLU A 724 5.96 13.11 23.73
C GLU A 724 4.57 12.49 23.99
N ILE A 725 3.99 12.82 25.15
CA ILE A 725 2.81 12.14 25.70
C ILE A 725 1.56 12.24 24.84
N ASP A 726 1.51 13.12 23.84
CA ASP A 726 0.39 13.26 22.91
C ASP A 726 0.57 12.49 21.59
N LYS A 727 1.77 11.94 21.33
CA LYS A 727 2.10 11.29 20.05
C LYS A 727 1.74 9.80 20.03
N TRP A 728 1.56 9.27 18.82
CA TRP A 728 1.39 7.83 18.61
C TRP A 728 2.56 7.02 19.19
N GLY A 729 2.29 5.79 19.64
CA GLY A 729 3.30 4.90 20.20
C GLY A 729 3.88 5.32 21.56
N LYS A 730 3.21 6.23 22.29
CA LYS A 730 3.70 6.81 23.57
C LYS A 730 4.00 5.80 24.67
N LYS A 731 3.18 4.76 24.86
CA LYS A 731 3.27 3.87 26.04
C LYS A 731 4.64 3.17 26.16
N PRO A 732 5.10 2.39 25.15
CA PRO A 732 6.42 1.76 25.22
C PRO A 732 7.55 2.80 25.36
N ARG A 733 7.43 3.93 24.65
CA ARG A 733 8.42 5.02 24.67
C ARG A 733 8.58 5.61 26.06
N ILE A 734 7.49 5.96 26.74
CA ILE A 734 7.52 6.51 28.11
C ILE A 734 8.13 5.49 29.08
N THR A 735 7.63 4.25 29.06
CA THR A 735 8.12 3.19 29.95
C THR A 735 9.63 2.96 29.81
N GLN A 736 10.14 2.94 28.58
CA GLN A 736 11.57 2.77 28.32
C GLN A 736 12.37 4.00 28.80
N CYS A 737 11.90 5.21 28.55
CA CYS A 737 12.56 6.44 29.02
C CYS A 737 12.63 6.52 30.56
N LEU A 738 11.57 6.12 31.27
CA LEU A 738 11.56 6.06 32.74
C LEU A 738 12.59 5.04 33.26
N LYS A 739 12.67 3.86 32.63
CA LYS A 739 13.66 2.84 32.97
C LYS A 739 15.10 3.33 32.70
N THR A 740 15.32 4.02 31.59
CA THR A 740 16.62 4.63 31.27
C THR A 740 17.01 5.70 32.30
N LEU A 741 16.07 6.56 32.70
CA LEU A 741 16.30 7.54 33.76
C LEU A 741 16.66 6.91 35.09
N GLU A 742 16.00 5.80 35.45
CA GLU A 742 16.28 5.07 36.68
C GLU A 742 17.75 4.67 36.82
N SER A 743 18.40 4.31 35.71
CA SER A 743 19.82 3.92 35.67
C SER A 743 20.82 5.02 36.08
N TYR A 744 20.41 6.29 36.08
CA TYR A 744 21.23 7.39 36.60
C TYR A 744 21.21 7.47 38.13
N GLY A 745 20.28 6.78 38.80
CA GLY A 745 20.13 6.79 40.25
C GLY A 745 19.99 8.21 40.82
N ALA A 746 20.72 8.49 41.90
CA ALA A 746 20.69 9.78 42.58
C ALA A 746 21.19 10.96 41.70
N ALA A 747 21.92 10.68 40.61
CA ALA A 747 22.38 11.70 39.67
C ALA A 747 21.21 12.39 38.93
N ALA A 748 20.03 11.76 38.88
CA ALA A 748 18.83 12.28 38.24
C ALA A 748 18.06 13.32 39.08
N LYS A 749 18.52 13.67 40.28
CA LYS A 749 17.91 14.74 41.10
C LYS A 749 17.64 16.05 40.36
N PRO A 750 18.52 16.54 39.46
CA PRO A 750 18.28 17.78 38.72
C PRO A 750 17.02 17.76 37.83
N VAL A 751 16.53 16.57 37.42
CA VAL A 751 15.33 16.45 36.57
C VAL A 751 14.04 16.18 37.35
N LEU A 752 14.08 16.06 38.68
CA LEU A 752 12.89 15.91 39.53
C LEU A 752 11.78 16.94 39.26
N PRO A 753 12.08 18.25 39.05
CA PRO A 753 11.03 19.21 38.70
C PRO A 753 10.29 18.87 37.42
N LYS A 754 11.01 18.41 36.37
CA LYS A 754 10.42 17.98 35.09
C LYS A 754 9.59 16.70 35.27
N LEU A 755 10.04 15.74 36.08
CA LEU A 755 9.29 14.51 36.36
C LEU A 755 7.97 14.77 37.11
N ARG A 756 7.98 15.69 38.07
CA ARG A 756 6.76 16.13 38.77
C ARG A 756 5.81 16.87 37.84
N GLN A 757 6.33 17.62 36.86
CA GLN A 757 5.49 18.24 35.84
C GLN A 757 4.87 17.18 34.92
N LEU A 758 5.65 16.21 34.45
CA LEU A 758 5.16 15.08 33.66
C LEU A 758 4.04 14.32 34.40
N GLU A 759 4.16 14.11 35.71
CA GLU A 759 3.11 13.47 36.51
C GLU A 759 1.80 14.26 36.44
N LYS A 760 1.87 15.60 36.60
CA LYS A 760 0.70 16.47 36.49
C LYS A 760 0.07 16.38 35.10
N ASP A 761 0.89 16.42 34.05
CA ASP A 761 0.44 16.35 32.67
C ASP A 761 -0.26 15.01 32.38
N LEU A 762 0.30 13.90 32.84
CA LEU A 762 -0.30 12.56 32.70
C LEU A 762 -1.61 12.40 33.49
N LEU A 763 -1.74 13.05 34.65
CA LEU A 763 -2.96 13.00 35.47
C LEU A 763 -4.14 13.74 34.83
N VAL A 764 -3.87 14.77 34.02
CA VAL A 764 -4.89 15.53 33.27
C VAL A 764 -5.06 15.07 31.82
N HIS A 765 -4.18 14.18 31.32
CA HIS A 765 -4.25 13.66 29.96
C HIS A 765 -5.57 12.91 29.70
N SER A 766 -6.12 13.06 28.50
CA SER A 766 -7.40 12.44 28.09
C SER A 766 -7.42 10.92 28.28
N GLU A 767 -6.29 10.28 27.99
CA GLU A 767 -6.06 8.83 28.14
C GLU A 767 -5.56 8.40 29.54
N ARG A 768 -5.66 9.21 30.60
CA ARG A 768 -5.06 8.93 31.93
C ARG A 768 -5.33 7.53 32.48
N ARG A 769 -6.53 6.98 32.25
CA ARG A 769 -6.90 5.62 32.71
C ARG A 769 -6.00 4.56 32.10
N MET A 770 -5.65 4.72 30.82
CA MET A 770 -4.75 3.83 30.10
C MET A 770 -3.28 4.04 30.46
N LEU A 771 -2.95 5.20 31.04
CA LEU A 771 -1.61 5.60 31.45
C LEU A 771 -1.37 5.37 32.95
N ALA A 772 -2.35 4.87 33.70
CA ALA A 772 -2.22 4.64 35.14
C ALA A 772 -0.98 3.79 35.53
N PRO A 773 -0.63 2.69 34.83
CA PRO A 773 0.60 1.95 35.15
C PRO A 773 1.88 2.78 34.98
N ILE A 774 1.89 3.69 34.00
CA ILE A 774 3.01 4.59 33.73
C ILE A 774 3.11 5.68 34.80
N ILE A 775 1.96 6.19 35.27
CA ILE A 775 1.92 7.18 36.36
C ILE A 775 2.48 6.58 37.65
N GLU A 776 2.13 5.34 37.98
CA GLU A 776 2.71 4.64 39.15
C GLU A 776 4.21 4.40 38.97
N GLN A 777 4.65 3.93 37.79
CA GLN A 777 6.08 3.78 37.47
C GLN A 777 6.85 5.10 37.67
N LEU A 778 6.27 6.22 37.24
CA LEU A 778 6.85 7.56 37.40
C LEU A 778 6.96 7.97 38.87
N ARG A 779 5.92 7.72 39.68
CA ARG A 779 5.93 8.01 41.13
C ARG A 779 7.00 7.22 41.86
N ASP A 780 7.14 5.95 41.53
CA ASP A 780 8.16 5.09 42.13
C ASP A 780 9.57 5.55 41.74
N LEU A 781 9.78 5.97 40.49
CA LEU A 781 11.03 6.57 40.04
C LEU A 781 11.36 7.86 40.81
N ILE A 782 10.38 8.77 40.97
CA ILE A 782 10.56 10.02 41.72
C ILE A 782 11.03 9.71 43.15
N LYS A 783 10.34 8.80 43.86
CA LYS A 783 10.71 8.39 45.23
C LYS A 783 12.13 7.80 45.29
N LYS A 784 12.48 6.94 44.32
CA LYS A 784 13.84 6.35 44.24
C LYS A 784 14.92 7.40 44.07
N ILE A 785 14.71 8.39 43.19
CA ILE A 785 15.67 9.47 42.95
C ILE A 785 15.80 10.38 44.19
N GLU A 786 14.69 10.71 44.85
CA GLU A 786 14.67 11.53 46.06
C GLU A 786 15.46 10.88 47.20
N ASN A 787 15.24 9.58 47.42
CA ASN A 787 15.87 8.81 48.50
C ASN A 787 17.30 8.36 48.17
N GLY A 788 17.74 8.47 46.91
CA GLY A 788 19.09 8.06 46.50
C GLY A 788 20.17 8.95 47.10
N THR A 789 21.20 8.35 47.68
CA THR A 789 22.33 9.06 48.34
C THR A 789 23.68 8.84 47.63
N GLU A 790 23.73 8.03 46.58
CA GLU A 790 24.97 7.68 45.89
C GLU A 790 25.55 8.87 45.10
N ALA A 791 26.85 9.13 45.27
CA ALA A 791 27.56 10.12 44.46
C ALA A 791 27.96 9.47 43.13
N VAL A 792 27.41 9.98 42.02
CA VAL A 792 27.66 9.48 40.67
C VAL A 792 28.32 10.57 39.84
N GLU A 793 29.53 10.32 39.36
CA GLU A 793 30.21 11.21 38.44
C GLU A 793 29.55 11.16 37.05
N LEU A 794 29.27 12.35 36.50
CA LEU A 794 28.63 12.53 35.19
C LEU A 794 29.62 13.11 34.19
N ARG A 795 29.55 12.63 32.95
CA ARG A 795 30.25 13.18 31.79
C ARG A 795 29.36 14.21 31.07
N SER A 796 29.94 14.97 30.13
CA SER A 796 29.22 15.94 29.31
C SER A 796 29.64 15.84 27.84
N ILE A 797 28.70 16.11 26.94
CA ILE A 797 28.93 16.17 25.50
C ILE A 797 29.83 17.36 25.14
N ALA A 798 29.71 18.48 25.84
CA ALA A 798 30.51 19.69 25.58
C ALA A 798 32.01 19.49 25.90
N ALA A 799 32.36 18.53 26.76
CA ALA A 799 33.74 18.14 27.03
C ALA A 799 34.32 17.16 25.97
N ALA A 800 33.52 16.80 24.96
CA ALA A 800 33.87 15.85 23.91
C ALA A 800 34.18 16.48 22.53
N THR A 801 34.05 17.80 22.39
CA THR A 801 34.42 18.52 21.17
C THR A 801 35.93 18.86 21.23
N PRO A 802 36.76 18.45 20.25
CA PRO A 802 38.13 18.93 20.19
C PRO A 802 38.12 20.44 19.89
N SER A 803 39.00 21.19 20.55
CA SER A 803 39.34 22.58 20.24
C SER A 803 39.76 22.77 18.80
#